data_AF-A0A2W4MPV9-F1
#
_entry.id   AF-A0A2W4MPV9-F1
#
_cell.length_a   1.000
_cell.length_b   1.000
_cell.length_c   1.000
_cell.angle_alpha   90.00
_cell.angle_beta   90.00
_cell.angle_gamma   90.00
#
_symmetry.space_group_name_H-M   'P 1'
#
loop_
_entity.id
_entity.type
_entity.pdbx_description
1 polymer ?
#
loop_
_entity_poly.entity_id
_entity_poly.type
_entity_poly.pdbx_seq_one_letter_code
_entity_poly.pdbx_strand_id
1 'polypeptide(L)'
;MCKKDRLEEADIGDPSRVIAATRARTRIVQLTATGEASGHVLDLTGDDLRHPVVQQRVNAAKRLKVLESNRARLTRDLALRVVELVDGSTESPAIAVMVNSPSTARSVLAELDRKFEGHHLEPELVMLTGLMREREAEAVRTRLLDPYEGVSAGHFAARRRPLIVIATQTLEVGADLDFDHLVTESCGIRAFVQRAGRVNRLGGRTGSTVTVVHPTDLKEDRLYEADRGLLWERLLAAGDGADLSPLRINDLVGSPQDQAPRSGEILPHHVWEWVKTTGAWSRGAPPEFFYDGLEPVRSVSVVWRFWIPSTDEPVRELFPPVTGSEAVEIPLWELRSAFEKDALVDRLDPSMTLLERVAIGDVKPGDVVVLPAETGGYDSHGWNPASDSPVPDFSLFVAGLPIEEAVVRRVLCDGEQLPDVWQRLEELARAVVEAEGDDEAPAGDFAAALADMLRQSRPPSWVDADEYAAWGKWVEGLSAPSAWQRLHKRAGTVFLSLPSASGLARRDEADELSMAVEPVGLFEHLTEVGDFASRIARAVGVASGLIDSLAHAGRLHDIGKADPRFQRWLDPSGAANQLLAKSNAPLAVWEAHRRRAGWPRGGRHELISAGIARHLCSSRSDLDLVVHLVASHHGQGRPFVSVVEGAESVPFSVDCWGIRVEVSSSLSEPDLDQPARFRSLCEEFGYWGLALLEAVVRQADHIASRRARVA
;
A
#
# COMPACT_ATOMS: atom_id res chain seq x y z
N MET A 1 -24.88 -10.90 14.13
CA MET A 1 -25.71 -11.49 13.04
C MET A 1 -25.63 -10.59 11.80
N CYS A 2 -24.73 -10.90 10.86
CA CYS A 2 -24.80 -10.37 9.52
C CYS A 2 -25.96 -11.08 8.81
N LYS A 3 -27.04 -10.38 8.47
CA LYS A 3 -28.09 -10.97 7.63
C LYS A 3 -27.48 -11.11 6.24
N LYS A 4 -27.11 -12.34 5.85
CA LYS A 4 -26.60 -12.70 4.51
C LYS A 4 -27.39 -12.03 3.37
N ASP A 5 -28.67 -11.75 3.58
CA ASP A 5 -29.57 -11.20 2.57
C ASP A 5 -29.28 -9.73 2.18
N ARG A 6 -28.69 -8.90 3.05
CA ARG A 6 -28.59 -7.44 2.81
C ARG A 6 -27.43 -6.99 1.93
N LEU A 7 -26.44 -7.86 1.69
CA LEU A 7 -25.33 -7.56 0.78
C LEU A 7 -25.59 -8.05 -0.64
N GLU A 8 -26.45 -9.07 -0.82
CA GLU A 8 -27.08 -9.32 -2.13
C GLU A 8 -27.91 -8.10 -2.56
N GLU A 9 -28.51 -7.38 -1.61
CA GLU A 9 -29.15 -6.07 -1.83
C GLU A 9 -28.15 -4.92 -2.02
N ALA A 10 -26.86 -5.12 -1.72
CA ALA A 10 -25.84 -4.07 -1.89
C ALA A 10 -25.39 -3.92 -3.34
N ASP A 11 -25.59 -4.92 -4.18
CA ASP A 11 -25.51 -4.76 -5.62
C ASP A 11 -26.89 -4.34 -6.17
N ILE A 12 -26.97 -3.19 -6.84
CA ILE A 12 -28.25 -2.56 -7.20
C ILE A 12 -28.85 -3.11 -8.50
N GLY A 13 -28.09 -3.88 -9.28
CA GLY A 13 -28.52 -4.39 -10.59
C GLY A 13 -28.53 -5.92 -10.67
N ASP A 14 -28.64 -6.44 -11.88
CA ASP A 14 -28.76 -7.89 -12.13
C ASP A 14 -27.52 -8.45 -12.85
N PRO A 15 -26.50 -8.92 -12.12
CA PRO A 15 -25.31 -9.53 -12.71
C PRO A 15 -25.61 -10.83 -13.47
N SER A 16 -26.81 -11.41 -13.33
CA SER A 16 -27.21 -12.59 -14.11
C SER A 16 -27.45 -12.26 -15.59
N ARG A 17 -27.63 -10.98 -15.92
CA ARG A 17 -27.58 -10.48 -17.31
C ARG A 17 -26.20 -10.57 -17.92
N VAL A 18 -25.14 -10.59 -17.09
CA VAL A 18 -23.76 -10.65 -17.53
C VAL A 18 -23.23 -12.08 -17.56
N ILE A 19 -23.45 -12.88 -16.51
CA ILE A 19 -22.95 -14.26 -16.40
C ILE A 19 -24.02 -15.20 -15.85
N ALA A 20 -23.81 -16.52 -15.97
CA ALA A 20 -24.76 -17.52 -15.46
C ALA A 20 -25.14 -17.25 -13.99
N ALA A 21 -26.43 -17.38 -13.65
CA ALA A 21 -26.97 -17.06 -12.32
C ALA A 21 -26.26 -17.77 -11.15
N THR A 22 -25.71 -18.96 -11.37
CA THR A 22 -24.91 -19.71 -10.39
C THR A 22 -23.59 -19.03 -10.02
N ARG A 23 -23.08 -18.16 -10.90
CA ARG A 23 -21.85 -17.38 -10.76
C ARG A 23 -22.10 -15.88 -10.58
N ALA A 24 -23.33 -15.42 -10.88
CA ALA A 24 -23.73 -14.02 -10.80
C ALA A 24 -23.88 -13.51 -9.37
N ARG A 25 -24.14 -14.39 -8.39
CA ARG A 25 -24.29 -13.98 -6.99
C ARG A 25 -22.94 -13.95 -6.29
N THR A 26 -22.56 -12.76 -5.81
CA THR A 26 -21.47 -12.60 -4.86
C THR A 26 -21.79 -13.39 -3.59
N ARG A 27 -21.00 -14.41 -3.29
CA ARG A 27 -21.11 -15.17 -2.04
C ARG A 27 -20.13 -14.61 -1.03
N ILE A 28 -20.66 -14.16 0.09
CA ILE A 28 -19.82 -13.70 1.19
C ILE A 28 -19.60 -14.87 2.13
N VAL A 29 -18.32 -15.19 2.30
CA VAL A 29 -17.86 -16.06 3.36
C VAL A 29 -17.29 -15.16 4.42
N GLN A 30 -17.91 -15.15 5.61
CA GLN A 30 -17.30 -14.50 6.76
C GLN A 30 -16.12 -15.38 7.19
N LEU A 31 -14.94 -15.02 6.70
CA LEU A 31 -13.68 -15.62 7.14
C LEU A 31 -13.28 -14.91 8.44
N THR A 32 -13.78 -15.41 9.56
CA THR A 32 -13.33 -14.96 10.87
C THR A 32 -12.72 -16.14 11.59
N ALA A 33 -11.49 -15.99 12.05
CA ALA A 33 -10.88 -16.99 12.92
C ALA A 33 -11.53 -17.02 14.32
N THR A 34 -12.48 -16.12 14.59
CA THR A 34 -12.89 -15.73 15.94
C THR A 34 -14.36 -15.30 16.07
N GLY A 35 -15.21 -15.65 15.10
CA GLY A 35 -16.64 -15.29 15.11
C GLY A 35 -17.52 -16.32 15.81
N GLU A 36 -18.75 -15.89 16.16
CA GLU A 36 -19.78 -16.81 16.64
C GLU A 36 -20.21 -17.76 15.52
N ALA A 37 -20.12 -19.07 15.77
CA ALA A 37 -20.62 -20.10 14.88
C ALA A 37 -22.15 -19.98 14.78
N SER A 38 -22.65 -19.32 13.74
CA SER A 38 -24.08 -19.23 13.43
C SER A 38 -24.35 -19.66 11.99
N GLY A 39 -25.33 -20.56 11.81
CA GLY A 39 -25.70 -21.11 10.51
C GLY A 39 -24.77 -22.23 10.01
N HIS A 40 -24.54 -22.29 8.70
CA HIS A 40 -23.66 -23.29 8.08
C HIS A 40 -22.19 -22.92 8.25
N VAL A 41 -21.50 -23.68 9.10
CA VAL A 41 -20.05 -23.61 9.31
C VAL A 41 -19.36 -24.48 8.25
N LEU A 42 -18.34 -23.92 7.59
CA LEU A 42 -17.43 -24.70 6.77
C LEU A 42 -16.33 -25.26 7.67
N ASP A 43 -16.28 -26.58 7.81
CA ASP A 43 -15.34 -27.28 8.69
C ASP A 43 -14.67 -28.44 7.94
N LEU A 44 -13.60 -28.99 8.52
CA LEU A 44 -12.92 -30.17 8.00
C LEU A 44 -13.88 -31.36 7.93
N THR A 45 -13.98 -31.94 6.75
CA THR A 45 -14.79 -33.15 6.52
C THR A 45 -14.02 -34.40 6.99
N GLY A 46 -14.72 -35.53 7.03
CA GLY A 46 -14.07 -36.82 7.30
C GLY A 46 -13.00 -37.18 6.26
N ASP A 47 -13.15 -36.75 5.01
CA ASP A 47 -12.12 -36.93 3.98
C ASP A 47 -10.89 -36.05 4.26
N ASP A 48 -11.09 -34.80 4.65
CA ASP A 48 -10.00 -33.89 5.02
C ASP A 48 -9.20 -34.44 6.20
N LEU A 49 -9.87 -34.93 7.24
CA LEU A 49 -9.24 -35.52 8.43
C LEU A 49 -8.47 -36.83 8.14
N ARG A 50 -8.74 -37.49 7.01
CA ARG A 50 -7.96 -38.65 6.54
C ARG A 50 -6.74 -38.27 5.71
N HIS A 51 -6.66 -37.02 5.24
CA HIS A 51 -5.55 -36.57 4.43
C HIS A 51 -4.25 -36.48 5.26
N PRO A 52 -3.13 -37.11 4.84
CA PRO A 52 -1.91 -37.17 5.65
C PRO A 52 -1.37 -35.81 6.11
N VAL A 53 -1.41 -34.81 5.23
CA VAL A 53 -0.96 -33.45 5.56
C VAL A 53 -1.86 -32.79 6.60
N VAL A 54 -3.18 -33.04 6.55
CA VAL A 54 -4.11 -32.51 7.55
C VAL A 54 -3.86 -33.18 8.88
N GLN A 55 -3.72 -34.52 8.90
CA GLN A 55 -3.40 -35.27 10.12
C GLN A 55 -2.13 -34.76 10.80
N GLN A 56 -1.08 -34.51 10.03
CA GLN A 56 0.18 -33.96 10.55
C GLN A 56 -0.05 -32.59 11.22
N ARG A 57 -0.79 -31.69 10.57
CA ARG A 57 -1.03 -30.32 11.06
C ARG A 57 -1.96 -30.28 12.28
N VAL A 58 -3.07 -31.02 12.26
CA VAL A 58 -4.03 -31.02 13.38
C VAL A 58 -3.46 -31.70 14.63
N ASN A 59 -2.53 -32.64 14.47
CA ASN A 59 -1.80 -33.30 15.57
C ASN A 59 -0.43 -32.66 15.86
N ALA A 60 -0.14 -31.48 15.32
CA ALA A 60 1.13 -30.81 15.51
C ALA A 60 1.36 -30.48 16.99
N ALA A 61 2.14 -31.34 17.65
CA ALA A 61 2.32 -31.34 19.10
C ALA A 61 3.02 -30.09 19.61
N LYS A 62 2.50 -29.55 20.71
CA LYS A 62 3.00 -28.36 21.41
C LYS A 62 2.81 -28.58 22.90
N ARG A 63 3.89 -28.44 23.69
CA ARG A 63 3.83 -28.68 25.14
C ARG A 63 3.66 -27.37 25.90
N LEU A 64 2.62 -27.30 26.73
CA LEU A 64 2.39 -26.18 27.63
C LEU A 64 3.45 -26.12 28.72
N LYS A 65 3.88 -24.91 29.07
CA LYS A 65 4.52 -24.57 30.35
C LYS A 65 3.85 -23.34 30.95
N VAL A 66 3.54 -23.37 32.23
CA VAL A 66 2.93 -22.23 32.94
C VAL A 66 3.90 -21.69 33.99
N LEU A 67 4.00 -20.36 34.08
CA LEU A 67 4.87 -19.68 35.04
C LEU A 67 4.14 -18.51 35.71
N GLU A 68 4.06 -18.54 37.03
CA GLU A 68 3.62 -17.40 37.84
C GLU A 68 4.73 -16.35 37.94
N SER A 69 4.36 -15.08 37.81
CA SER A 69 5.24 -13.92 37.91
C SER A 69 4.52 -12.75 38.60
N ASN A 70 5.11 -11.56 38.57
CA ASN A 70 4.47 -10.31 38.95
C ASN A 70 4.90 -9.17 38.01
N ARG A 71 4.22 -8.03 38.05
CA ARG A 71 4.47 -6.89 37.15
C ARG A 71 5.94 -6.45 37.14
N ALA A 72 6.61 -6.48 38.29
CA ALA A 72 8.00 -6.04 38.42
C ALA A 72 9.02 -7.04 37.82
N ARG A 73 8.66 -8.32 37.73
CA ARG A 73 9.54 -9.39 37.23
C ARG A 73 9.16 -9.91 35.85
N LEU A 74 7.98 -9.58 35.34
CA LEU A 74 7.44 -10.07 34.07
C LEU A 74 8.46 -10.04 32.92
N THR A 75 9.04 -8.87 32.66
CA THR A 75 10.06 -8.69 31.61
C THR A 75 11.26 -9.62 31.80
N ARG A 76 11.76 -9.71 33.03
CA ARG A 76 12.90 -10.56 33.38
C ARG A 76 12.58 -12.03 33.22
N ASP A 77 11.40 -12.47 33.66
CA ASP A 77 10.98 -13.87 33.61
C ASP A 77 10.72 -14.31 32.16
N LEU A 78 10.12 -13.46 31.33
CA LEU A 78 10.01 -13.66 29.88
C LEU A 78 11.40 -13.86 29.25
N ALA A 79 12.33 -12.94 29.52
CA ALA A 79 13.68 -13.00 28.96
C ALA A 79 14.48 -14.22 29.44
N LEU A 80 14.38 -14.58 30.72
CA LEU A 80 15.01 -15.77 31.28
C LEU A 80 14.53 -17.04 30.57
N ARG A 81 13.22 -17.14 30.29
CA ARG A 81 12.68 -18.30 29.59
C ARG A 81 13.20 -18.44 28.16
N VAL A 82 13.41 -17.32 27.47
CA VAL A 82 14.03 -17.32 26.14
C VAL A 82 15.47 -17.83 26.23
N VAL A 83 16.27 -17.33 27.18
CA VAL A 83 17.64 -17.80 27.40
C VAL A 83 17.67 -19.30 27.69
N GLU A 84 16.80 -19.81 28.57
CA GLU A 84 16.71 -21.24 28.86
C GLU A 84 16.39 -22.11 27.63
N LEU A 85 15.59 -21.59 26.70
CA LEU A 85 15.25 -22.28 25.46
C LEU A 85 16.41 -22.27 24.46
N VAL A 86 17.16 -21.16 24.40
CA VAL A 86 18.37 -21.05 23.58
C VAL A 86 19.45 -22.01 24.12
N ASP A 87 19.74 -21.95 25.42
CA ASP A 87 20.78 -22.76 26.07
C ASP A 87 20.43 -24.26 26.09
N GLY A 88 19.14 -24.58 26.14
CA GLY A 88 18.64 -25.96 26.13
C GLY A 88 18.55 -26.59 24.74
N SER A 89 18.78 -25.82 23.68
CA SER A 89 18.67 -26.29 22.29
C SER A 89 20.02 -26.77 21.76
N THR A 90 19.98 -27.84 20.97
CA THR A 90 21.16 -28.34 20.22
C THR A 90 21.27 -27.73 18.82
N GLU A 91 20.18 -27.12 18.34
CA GLU A 91 20.09 -26.38 17.09
C GLU A 91 19.88 -24.90 17.39
N SER A 92 19.90 -24.05 16.37
CA SER A 92 19.61 -22.61 16.49
C SER A 92 18.09 -22.35 16.41
N PRO A 93 17.35 -22.19 17.53
CA PRO A 93 15.89 -22.13 17.50
C PRO A 93 15.37 -20.77 17.03
N ALA A 94 14.16 -20.76 16.49
CA ALA A 94 13.33 -19.59 16.33
C ALA A 94 12.30 -19.51 17.46
N ILE A 95 12.33 -18.42 18.21
CA ILE A 95 11.49 -18.22 19.40
C ILE A 95 10.66 -16.95 19.20
N ALA A 96 9.33 -17.09 19.25
CA ALA A 96 8.43 -15.95 19.34
C ALA A 96 8.27 -15.53 20.80
N VAL A 97 8.38 -14.23 21.08
CA VAL A 97 8.15 -13.62 22.39
C VAL A 97 6.97 -12.66 22.28
N MET A 98 5.78 -13.10 22.68
CA MET A 98 4.54 -12.34 22.52
C MET A 98 4.18 -11.59 23.80
N VAL A 99 4.06 -10.28 23.72
CA VAL A 99 3.72 -9.41 24.87
C VAL A 99 2.55 -8.51 24.53
N ASN A 100 1.92 -7.91 25.55
CA ASN A 100 0.65 -7.20 25.35
C ASN A 100 0.80 -5.70 25.06
N SER A 101 2.00 -5.13 25.24
CA SER A 101 2.27 -3.72 24.94
C SER A 101 3.64 -3.52 24.28
N PRO A 102 3.77 -2.48 23.41
CA PRO A 102 5.06 -2.10 22.83
C PRO A 102 6.12 -1.74 23.89
N SER A 103 5.70 -1.13 25.00
CA SER A 103 6.61 -0.80 26.12
C SER A 103 7.22 -2.03 26.79
N THR A 104 6.42 -3.10 26.97
CA THR A 104 6.93 -4.39 27.46
C THR A 104 7.85 -5.02 26.42
N ALA A 105 7.51 -4.94 25.13
CA ALA A 105 8.35 -5.48 24.05
C ALA A 105 9.75 -4.84 24.06
N ARG A 106 9.82 -3.51 24.15
CA ARG A 106 11.09 -2.78 24.29
C ARG A 106 11.86 -3.18 25.55
N SER A 107 11.17 -3.33 26.67
CA SER A 107 11.81 -3.74 27.93
C SER A 107 12.39 -5.16 27.83
N VAL A 108 11.69 -6.08 27.16
CA VAL A 108 12.16 -7.45 26.92
C VAL A 108 13.35 -7.45 25.97
N LEU A 109 13.30 -6.66 24.90
CA LEU A 109 14.41 -6.49 23.96
C LEU A 109 15.67 -6.03 24.71
N ALA A 110 15.58 -4.97 25.51
CA ALA A 110 16.72 -4.46 26.29
C ALA A 110 17.23 -5.46 27.34
N GLU A 111 16.35 -6.27 27.95
CA GLU A 111 16.75 -7.34 28.88
C GLU A 111 17.49 -8.47 28.16
N LEU A 112 17.00 -8.88 26.98
CA LEU A 112 17.62 -9.93 26.16
C LEU A 112 18.96 -9.50 25.59
N ASP A 113 19.06 -8.27 25.10
CA ASP A 113 20.30 -7.69 24.57
C ASP A 113 21.42 -7.77 25.62
N ARG A 114 21.15 -7.32 26.86
CA ARG A 114 22.09 -7.44 27.98
C ARG A 114 22.42 -8.88 28.38
N LYS A 115 21.49 -9.82 28.23
CA LYS A 115 21.72 -11.24 28.58
C LYS A 115 22.52 -11.98 27.53
N PHE A 116 22.39 -11.58 26.26
CA PHE A 116 23.08 -12.20 25.14
C PHE A 116 24.36 -11.48 24.74
N GLU A 117 24.70 -10.36 25.37
CA GLU A 117 26.00 -9.71 25.21
C GLU A 117 27.15 -10.70 25.47
N GLY A 118 27.95 -10.97 24.44
CA GLY A 118 29.04 -11.94 24.48
C GLY A 118 28.63 -13.42 24.54
N HIS A 119 27.35 -13.73 24.28
CA HIS A 119 26.86 -15.10 24.25
C HIS A 119 27.35 -15.85 23.02
N HIS A 120 27.83 -17.08 23.21
CA HIS A 120 28.50 -17.88 22.17
C HIS A 120 27.68 -18.19 20.90
N LEU A 121 26.35 -18.15 20.98
CA LEU A 121 25.44 -18.36 19.85
C LEU A 121 25.03 -17.07 19.13
N GLU A 122 25.38 -15.91 19.69
CA GLU A 122 25.04 -14.57 19.17
C GLU A 122 23.61 -14.47 18.59
N PRO A 123 22.56 -14.71 19.40
CA PRO A 123 21.19 -14.71 18.91
C PRO A 123 20.79 -13.40 18.23
N GLU A 124 20.05 -13.51 17.14
CA GLU A 124 19.48 -12.35 16.46
C GLU A 124 18.19 -11.92 17.15
N LEU A 125 18.12 -10.65 17.55
CA LEU A 125 16.94 -10.06 18.17
C LEU A 125 16.20 -9.19 17.16
N VAL A 126 14.92 -9.48 16.94
CA VAL A 126 14.04 -8.74 16.03
C VAL A 126 12.80 -8.32 16.79
N MET A 127 12.35 -7.08 16.62
CA MET A 127 11.14 -6.57 17.24
C MET A 127 10.11 -6.15 16.18
N LEU A 128 8.85 -6.53 16.38
CA LEU A 128 7.74 -6.13 15.51
C LEU A 128 6.53 -5.69 16.35
N THR A 129 6.23 -4.40 16.37
CA THR A 129 5.07 -3.87 17.11
C THR A 129 4.21 -2.97 16.23
N GLY A 130 3.02 -2.63 16.70
CA GLY A 130 2.11 -1.73 15.98
C GLY A 130 2.58 -0.26 15.95
N LEU A 131 3.64 0.10 16.69
CA LEU A 131 4.17 1.46 16.73
C LEU A 131 5.41 1.61 15.83
N MET A 132 5.43 0.97 14.68
CA MET A 132 6.49 1.10 13.67
C MET A 132 5.90 1.70 12.40
N ARG A 133 6.69 2.48 11.64
CA ARG A 133 6.29 2.85 10.28
C ARG A 133 6.30 1.60 9.43
N GLU A 134 5.48 1.62 8.38
CA GLU A 134 5.32 0.48 7.50
C GLU A 134 6.64 0.05 6.84
N ARG A 135 7.56 1.01 6.60
CA ARG A 135 8.89 0.73 6.09
C ARG A 135 9.71 -0.19 7.01
N GLU A 136 9.89 0.16 8.28
CA GLU A 136 10.67 -0.68 9.19
C GLU A 136 9.94 -2.00 9.49
N ALA A 137 8.61 -1.97 9.56
CA ALA A 137 7.81 -3.18 9.71
C ALA A 137 7.99 -4.13 8.50
N GLU A 138 8.07 -3.60 7.28
CA GLU A 138 8.27 -4.40 6.07
C GLU A 138 9.68 -5.01 5.99
N ALA A 139 10.71 -4.28 6.40
CA ALA A 139 12.06 -4.83 6.50
C ALA A 139 12.10 -6.02 7.48
N VAL A 140 11.44 -5.88 8.63
CA VAL A 140 11.29 -6.98 9.60
C VAL A 140 10.49 -8.14 8.99
N ARG A 141 9.34 -7.89 8.34
CA ARG A 141 8.54 -8.95 7.70
C ARG A 141 9.32 -9.68 6.61
N THR A 142 10.06 -8.96 5.77
CA THR A 142 10.94 -9.53 4.75
C THR A 142 11.99 -10.44 5.39
N ARG A 143 12.64 -9.97 6.46
CA ARG A 143 13.62 -10.77 7.22
C ARG A 143 12.98 -12.03 7.82
N LEU A 144 11.75 -11.95 8.33
CA LEU A 144 11.03 -13.11 8.87
C LEU A 144 10.57 -14.10 7.79
N LEU A 145 10.30 -13.61 6.58
CA LEU A 145 9.88 -14.43 5.45
C LEU A 145 11.06 -15.00 4.65
N ASP A 146 12.30 -14.65 5.00
CA ASP A 146 13.49 -15.22 4.39
C ASP A 146 13.47 -16.77 4.47
N PRO A 147 13.65 -17.47 3.35
CA PRO A 147 13.49 -18.93 3.29
C PRO A 147 14.63 -19.72 3.96
N TYR A 148 15.75 -19.07 4.31
CA TYR A 148 16.93 -19.74 4.88
C TYR A 148 17.16 -19.39 6.35
N GLU A 149 17.07 -18.10 6.68
CA GLU A 149 17.39 -17.58 8.01
C GLU A 149 16.13 -17.11 8.76
N GLY A 150 14.96 -17.08 8.10
CA GLY A 150 13.69 -16.64 8.66
C GLY A 150 12.86 -17.75 9.33
N VAL A 151 11.55 -17.53 9.34
CA VAL A 151 10.52 -18.40 9.93
C VAL A 151 9.34 -18.61 8.99
N SER A 152 9.53 -18.42 7.68
CA SER A 152 8.52 -18.69 6.65
C SER A 152 8.05 -20.14 6.70
N ALA A 153 6.73 -20.38 6.75
CA ALA A 153 6.19 -21.72 6.78
C ALA A 153 6.59 -22.50 5.51
N GLY A 154 7.03 -23.74 5.70
CA GLY A 154 7.37 -24.67 4.60
C GLY A 154 8.87 -24.75 4.31
N HIS A 155 9.69 -23.94 4.97
CA HIS A 155 11.15 -24.00 4.90
C HIS A 155 11.73 -24.41 6.26
N PHE A 156 12.54 -25.48 6.26
CA PHE A 156 13.14 -26.08 7.46
C PHE A 156 14.68 -26.10 7.36
N ALA A 157 15.28 -25.05 6.82
CA ALA A 157 16.73 -24.93 6.83
C ALA A 157 17.21 -24.75 8.29
N ALA A 158 18.32 -25.40 8.63
CA ALA A 158 18.98 -25.17 9.91
C ALA A 158 19.57 -23.74 9.89
N ARG A 159 19.09 -22.89 10.80
CA ARG A 159 19.55 -21.50 10.93
C ARG A 159 20.97 -21.46 11.48
N ARG A 160 21.74 -20.42 11.11
CA ARG A 160 23.12 -20.27 11.59
C ARG A 160 23.20 -19.85 13.05
N ARG A 161 22.23 -19.05 13.49
CA ARG A 161 22.12 -18.53 14.85
C ARG A 161 20.66 -18.52 15.29
N PRO A 162 20.36 -18.54 16.61
CA PRO A 162 18.99 -18.44 17.09
C PRO A 162 18.34 -17.13 16.64
N LEU A 163 17.04 -17.17 16.35
CA LEU A 163 16.25 -16.00 15.97
C LEU A 163 15.16 -15.76 17.00
N ILE A 164 15.16 -14.60 17.64
CA ILE A 164 14.20 -14.25 18.68
C ILE A 164 13.37 -13.06 18.19
N VAL A 165 12.07 -13.28 18.09
CA VAL A 165 11.13 -12.29 17.55
C VAL A 165 10.23 -11.82 18.68
N ILE A 166 10.46 -10.59 19.14
CA ILE A 166 9.65 -9.94 20.16
C ILE A 166 8.51 -9.18 19.46
N ALA A 167 7.27 -9.55 19.74
CA ALA A 167 6.12 -8.95 19.06
C ALA A 167 4.94 -8.68 19.99
N THR A 168 4.11 -7.71 19.60
CA THR A 168 2.76 -7.56 20.14
C THR A 168 1.77 -8.33 19.28
N GLN A 169 0.49 -7.95 19.24
CA GLN A 169 -0.54 -8.61 18.44
C GLN A 169 -0.27 -8.63 16.93
N THR A 170 0.74 -7.88 16.44
CA THR A 170 1.16 -7.82 15.03
C THR A 170 1.52 -9.17 14.42
N LEU A 171 1.96 -10.14 15.22
CA LEU A 171 2.32 -11.48 14.76
C LEU A 171 1.16 -12.49 14.88
N GLU A 172 0.03 -12.09 15.46
CA GLU A 172 -1.15 -12.97 15.62
C GLU A 172 -1.85 -13.24 14.29
N VAL A 173 -1.89 -12.28 13.37
CA VAL A 173 -2.60 -12.37 12.07
C VAL A 173 -1.72 -11.88 10.91
N GLY A 174 -1.98 -12.35 9.69
CA GLY A 174 -1.42 -11.76 8.46
C GLY A 174 -0.19 -12.43 7.84
N ALA A 175 0.66 -13.14 8.60
CA ALA A 175 1.87 -13.77 8.06
C ALA A 175 1.90 -15.30 8.25
N ASP A 176 2.38 -16.05 7.26
CA ASP A 176 2.51 -17.52 7.30
C ASP A 176 3.86 -17.92 7.94
N LEU A 177 3.97 -17.69 9.25
CA LEU A 177 5.19 -17.93 10.04
C LEU A 177 5.08 -19.20 10.90
N ASP A 178 6.20 -19.88 11.11
CA ASP A 178 6.31 -21.14 11.86
C ASP A 178 7.53 -21.17 12.79
N PHE A 179 7.28 -20.94 14.08
CA PHE A 179 8.29 -20.88 15.16
C PHE A 179 8.51 -22.23 15.83
N ASP A 180 9.69 -22.40 16.44
CA ASP A 180 10.04 -23.61 17.20
C ASP A 180 9.43 -23.56 18.60
N HIS A 181 9.47 -22.39 19.23
CA HIS A 181 8.94 -22.14 20.58
C HIS A 181 8.21 -20.80 20.68
N LEU A 182 7.30 -20.70 21.65
CA LEU A 182 6.63 -19.47 22.05
C LEU A 182 6.85 -19.22 23.54
N VAL A 183 7.21 -17.99 23.87
CA VAL A 183 7.16 -17.42 25.23
C VAL A 183 6.17 -16.26 25.18
N THR A 184 5.09 -16.30 25.96
CA THR A 184 4.04 -15.28 25.89
C THR A 184 3.68 -14.76 27.27
N GLU A 185 3.48 -13.46 27.38
CA GLU A 185 2.68 -12.88 28.45
C GLU A 185 1.26 -13.48 28.38
N SER A 186 0.61 -13.70 29.53
CA SER A 186 -0.77 -14.16 29.56
C SER A 186 -1.70 -13.18 28.81
N CYS A 187 -2.68 -13.72 28.09
CA CYS A 187 -3.60 -12.98 27.22
C CYS A 187 -5.01 -13.60 27.26
N GLY A 188 -5.95 -13.09 26.47
CA GLY A 188 -7.27 -13.74 26.28
C GLY A 188 -7.18 -15.07 25.51
N ILE A 189 -8.22 -15.89 25.61
CA ILE A 189 -8.33 -17.21 24.95
C ILE A 189 -8.11 -17.08 23.45
N ARG A 190 -8.75 -16.07 22.82
CA ARG A 190 -8.65 -15.81 21.38
C ARG A 190 -7.22 -15.56 20.94
N ALA A 191 -6.54 -14.60 21.58
CA ALA A 191 -5.15 -14.26 21.31
C ALA A 191 -4.22 -15.46 21.56
N PHE A 192 -4.46 -16.22 22.64
CA PHE A 192 -3.66 -17.39 22.97
C PHE A 192 -3.71 -18.47 21.88
N VAL A 193 -4.91 -18.81 21.36
CA VAL A 193 -5.06 -19.79 20.28
C VAL A 193 -4.33 -19.31 19.01
N GLN A 194 -4.44 -18.03 18.66
CA GLN A 194 -3.72 -17.45 17.52
C GLN A 194 -2.20 -17.53 17.70
N ARG A 195 -1.69 -17.13 18.87
CA ARG A 195 -0.26 -17.22 19.21
C ARG A 195 0.26 -18.65 19.16
N ALA A 196 -0.45 -19.61 19.76
CA ALA A 196 -0.09 -21.02 19.73
C ALA A 196 -0.11 -21.60 18.31
N GLY A 197 -0.98 -21.08 17.42
CA GLY A 197 -1.04 -21.45 16.01
C GLY A 197 0.17 -21.04 15.16
N ARG A 198 1.09 -20.22 15.70
CA ARG A 198 2.36 -19.82 15.07
C ARG A 198 3.53 -20.74 15.43
N VAL A 199 3.35 -21.64 16.39
CA VAL A 199 4.37 -22.62 16.77
C VAL A 199 4.11 -23.92 16.03
N ASN A 200 5.13 -24.63 15.56
CA ASN A 200 5.01 -25.94 14.92
C ASN A 200 3.80 -26.05 13.96
N ARG A 201 3.56 -25.00 13.18
CA ARG A 201 2.34 -24.78 12.39
C ARG A 201 2.12 -25.91 11.39
N LEU A 202 3.21 -26.44 10.84
CA LEU A 202 3.17 -27.53 9.86
C LEU A 202 3.26 -28.93 10.48
N GLY A 203 3.51 -29.05 11.78
CA GLY A 203 3.68 -30.34 12.46
C GLY A 203 4.96 -31.07 12.06
N GLY A 204 6.02 -30.34 11.70
CA GLY A 204 7.33 -30.90 11.35
C GLY A 204 8.25 -31.14 12.56
N ARG A 205 7.89 -30.65 13.75
CA ARG A 205 8.75 -30.64 14.94
C ARG A 205 8.16 -31.45 16.08
N THR A 206 9.02 -32.03 16.92
CA THR A 206 8.63 -32.91 18.04
C THR A 206 8.85 -32.29 19.42
N GLY A 207 9.62 -31.19 19.52
CA GLY A 207 10.04 -30.57 20.79
C GLY A 207 9.45 -29.20 21.10
N SER A 208 8.44 -28.75 20.35
CA SER A 208 7.92 -27.39 20.47
C SER A 208 7.20 -27.13 21.79
N THR A 209 7.45 -25.95 22.36
CA THR A 209 6.88 -25.53 23.65
C THR A 209 6.19 -24.18 23.57
N VAL A 210 5.10 -24.03 24.32
CA VAL A 210 4.43 -22.75 24.57
C VAL A 210 4.54 -22.45 26.06
N THR A 211 5.32 -21.44 26.43
CA THR A 211 5.45 -20.98 27.82
C THR A 211 4.59 -19.74 28.05
N VAL A 212 3.71 -19.78 29.04
CA VAL A 212 2.85 -18.66 29.43
C VAL A 212 3.32 -18.09 30.76
N VAL A 213 3.67 -16.80 30.77
CA VAL A 213 4.09 -16.07 31.98
C VAL A 213 2.94 -15.18 32.44
N HIS A 214 2.44 -15.43 33.65
CA HIS A 214 1.27 -14.76 34.19
C HIS A 214 1.61 -13.89 35.41
N PRO A 215 1.49 -12.56 35.32
CA PRO A 215 1.64 -11.66 36.47
C PRO A 215 0.39 -11.68 37.37
N THR A 216 0.49 -12.27 38.56
CA THR A 216 -0.66 -12.51 39.47
C THR A 216 -1.17 -11.24 40.18
N ASP A 217 -0.43 -10.14 40.12
CA ASP A 217 -0.73 -8.86 40.79
C ASP A 217 -1.41 -7.82 39.88
N LEU A 218 -1.83 -8.21 38.67
CA LEU A 218 -2.61 -7.34 37.79
C LEU A 218 -4.07 -7.23 38.26
N LYS A 219 -4.41 -6.09 38.86
CA LYS A 219 -5.76 -5.80 39.39
C LYS A 219 -6.81 -5.43 38.35
N GLU A 220 -6.40 -4.89 37.20
CA GLU A 220 -7.28 -4.52 36.08
C GLU A 220 -6.64 -4.96 34.76
N ASP A 221 -7.36 -5.79 33.99
CA ASP A 221 -7.05 -6.05 32.58
C ASP A 221 -8.03 -5.27 31.70
N ARG A 222 -7.54 -4.23 31.03
CA ARG A 222 -8.35 -3.44 30.09
C ARG A 222 -8.36 -4.02 28.68
N LEU A 223 -7.46 -4.96 28.39
CA LEU A 223 -7.23 -5.46 27.04
C LEU A 223 -7.96 -6.78 26.79
N TYR A 224 -7.96 -7.68 27.78
CA TYR A 224 -8.62 -8.99 27.68
C TYR A 224 -9.66 -9.23 28.78
N GLU A 225 -9.93 -8.23 29.62
CA GLU A 225 -10.96 -8.27 30.68
C GLU A 225 -10.93 -9.58 31.50
N ALA A 226 -12.07 -10.26 31.64
CA ALA A 226 -12.19 -11.51 32.39
C ALA A 226 -11.54 -12.72 31.67
N ASP A 227 -11.32 -12.64 30.36
CA ASP A 227 -10.91 -13.77 29.52
C ASP A 227 -9.47 -14.24 29.83
N ARG A 228 -8.58 -13.31 30.21
CA ARG A 228 -7.20 -13.65 30.62
C ARG A 228 -7.14 -14.46 31.91
N GLY A 229 -7.94 -14.08 32.90
CA GLY A 229 -8.03 -14.80 34.18
C GLY A 229 -8.55 -16.22 33.98
N LEU A 230 -9.62 -16.34 33.19
CA LEU A 230 -10.21 -17.64 32.84
C LEU A 230 -9.22 -18.53 32.06
N LEU A 231 -8.50 -17.98 31.08
CA LEU A 231 -7.46 -18.71 30.37
C LEU A 231 -6.41 -19.23 31.36
N TRP A 232 -5.93 -18.37 32.26
CA TRP A 232 -4.91 -18.75 33.24
C TRP A 232 -5.37 -19.90 34.14
N GLU A 233 -6.58 -19.84 34.68
CA GLU A 233 -7.17 -20.93 35.48
C GLU A 233 -7.22 -22.25 34.71
N ARG A 234 -7.62 -22.22 33.44
CA ARG A 234 -7.68 -23.39 32.56
C ARG A 234 -6.30 -23.98 32.25
N LEU A 235 -5.32 -23.13 31.96
CA LEU A 235 -3.95 -23.56 31.70
C LEU A 235 -3.29 -24.14 32.95
N LEU A 236 -3.51 -23.53 34.13
CA LEU A 236 -3.01 -24.03 35.40
C LEU A 236 -3.62 -25.40 35.74
N ALA A 237 -4.92 -25.60 35.47
CA ALA A 237 -5.60 -26.87 35.65
C ALA A 237 -5.11 -27.96 34.68
N ALA A 238 -4.77 -27.59 33.44
CA ALA A 238 -4.20 -28.50 32.45
C ALA A 238 -2.78 -28.97 32.82
N GLY A 239 -2.00 -28.09 33.45
CA GLY A 239 -0.66 -28.36 33.95
C GLY A 239 0.43 -28.41 32.87
N ASP A 240 1.68 -28.43 33.33
CA ASP A 240 2.85 -28.53 32.45
C ASP A 240 2.83 -29.81 31.61
N GLY A 241 3.17 -29.68 30.33
CA GLY A 241 3.21 -30.78 29.37
C GLY A 241 1.89 -31.05 28.64
N ALA A 242 0.80 -30.34 28.96
CA ALA A 242 -0.46 -30.44 28.22
C ALA A 242 -0.27 -30.22 26.71
N ASP A 243 -1.06 -30.94 25.90
CA ASP A 243 -0.97 -30.89 24.43
C ASP A 243 -1.81 -29.76 23.84
N LEU A 244 -1.15 -28.74 23.30
CA LEU A 244 -1.76 -27.60 22.64
C LEU A 244 -1.85 -27.78 21.11
N SER A 245 -1.90 -29.01 20.62
CA SER A 245 -2.15 -29.29 19.19
C SER A 245 -3.49 -28.68 18.75
N PRO A 246 -3.66 -28.29 17.46
CA PRO A 246 -4.90 -27.68 16.99
C PRO A 246 -6.14 -28.54 17.25
N LEU A 247 -5.99 -29.86 17.27
CA LEU A 247 -7.06 -30.80 17.59
C LEU A 247 -7.50 -30.76 19.07
N ARG A 248 -6.63 -30.33 19.99
CA ARG A 248 -6.84 -30.41 21.45
C ARG A 248 -6.96 -29.07 22.15
N ILE A 249 -6.41 -28.01 21.57
CA ILE A 249 -6.30 -26.71 22.23
C ILE A 249 -7.67 -26.18 22.67
N ASN A 250 -8.70 -26.29 21.83
CA ASN A 250 -10.05 -25.81 22.15
C ASN A 250 -10.70 -26.61 23.29
N ASP A 251 -10.40 -27.89 23.44
CA ASP A 251 -10.89 -28.70 24.57
C ASP A 251 -10.29 -28.22 25.90
N LEU A 252 -9.05 -27.71 25.85
CA LEU A 252 -8.32 -27.22 27.02
C LEU A 252 -8.73 -25.80 27.40
N VAL A 253 -8.74 -24.88 26.42
CA VAL A 253 -8.92 -23.46 26.68
C VAL A 253 -10.36 -23.00 26.54
N GLY A 254 -11.26 -23.82 25.96
CA GLY A 254 -12.67 -23.52 25.74
C GLY A 254 -12.93 -22.42 24.71
N SER A 255 -14.19 -22.03 24.56
CA SER A 255 -14.58 -20.92 23.68
C SER A 255 -14.20 -19.56 24.28
N PRO A 256 -13.73 -18.59 23.45
CA PRO A 256 -13.51 -17.22 23.89
C PRO A 256 -14.80 -16.58 24.41
N GLN A 257 -14.71 -15.77 25.47
CA GLN A 257 -15.86 -15.02 26.00
C GLN A 257 -15.88 -13.55 25.55
N ASP A 258 -14.84 -13.10 24.85
CA ASP A 258 -14.73 -11.75 24.33
C ASP A 258 -15.72 -11.51 23.17
N GLN A 259 -16.44 -10.38 23.22
CA GLN A 259 -17.30 -9.98 22.11
C GLN A 259 -16.42 -9.47 20.98
N ALA A 260 -16.57 -10.06 19.79
CA ALA A 260 -15.91 -9.53 18.61
C ALA A 260 -16.36 -8.07 18.37
N PRO A 261 -15.45 -7.17 17.97
CA PRO A 261 -15.83 -5.80 17.64
C PRO A 261 -16.95 -5.79 16.60
N ARG A 262 -17.91 -4.89 16.78
CA ARG A 262 -19.01 -4.74 15.83
C ARG A 262 -18.46 -4.08 14.56
N SER A 263 -18.43 -4.83 13.46
CA SER A 263 -18.21 -4.26 12.13
C SER A 263 -19.48 -3.60 11.62
N GLY A 264 -19.34 -2.54 10.82
CA GLY A 264 -20.46 -1.95 10.09
C GLY A 264 -21.14 -2.95 9.14
N GLU A 265 -22.41 -2.70 8.78
CA GLU A 265 -23.11 -3.42 7.72
C GLU A 265 -22.87 -2.72 6.38
N ILE A 266 -22.38 -3.45 5.36
CA ILE A 266 -22.20 -2.86 4.02
C ILE A 266 -23.58 -2.69 3.39
N LEU A 267 -23.89 -1.46 3.01
CA LEU A 267 -25.14 -1.06 2.37
C LEU A 267 -24.88 -0.70 0.91
N PRO A 268 -25.87 -0.81 0.01
CA PRO A 268 -25.70 -0.44 -1.40
C PRO A 268 -25.17 0.99 -1.62
N HIS A 269 -25.43 1.90 -0.69
CA HIS A 269 -24.98 3.29 -0.74
C HIS A 269 -23.50 3.43 -0.36
N HIS A 270 -22.95 2.54 0.49
CA HIS A 270 -21.51 2.47 0.74
C HIS A 270 -20.78 2.02 -0.53
N VAL A 271 -21.31 0.97 -1.18
CA VAL A 271 -20.75 0.45 -2.43
C VAL A 271 -20.81 1.51 -3.54
N TRP A 272 -21.89 2.28 -3.63
CA TRP A 272 -22.01 3.40 -4.58
C TRP A 272 -20.87 4.42 -4.44
N GLU A 273 -20.44 4.73 -3.22
CA GLU A 273 -19.30 5.64 -3.01
C GLU A 273 -17.97 5.00 -3.43
N TRP A 274 -17.79 3.70 -3.19
CA TRP A 274 -16.55 2.98 -3.51
C TRP A 274 -16.36 2.65 -4.99
N VAL A 275 -17.43 2.51 -5.77
CA VAL A 275 -17.32 2.19 -7.20
C VAL A 275 -16.90 3.38 -8.06
N LYS A 276 -16.92 4.60 -7.51
CA LYS A 276 -16.48 5.82 -8.20
C LYS A 276 -14.96 5.87 -8.24
N THR A 277 -14.41 6.15 -9.42
CA THR A 277 -12.97 6.33 -9.64
C THR A 277 -12.58 7.80 -9.78
N THR A 278 -13.56 8.70 -9.95
CA THR A 278 -13.35 10.14 -10.01
C THR A 278 -13.94 10.86 -8.80
N GLY A 279 -13.09 11.58 -8.08
CA GLY A 279 -13.39 12.26 -6.80
C GLY A 279 -12.25 12.04 -5.80
N ALA A 280 -12.06 12.95 -4.85
CA ALA A 280 -11.12 12.72 -3.76
C ALA A 280 -11.73 11.67 -2.81
N TRP A 281 -11.04 10.54 -2.63
CA TRP A 281 -11.42 9.45 -1.73
C TRP A 281 -11.66 9.92 -0.28
N SER A 282 -11.12 11.09 0.08
CA SER A 282 -11.31 11.73 1.39
C SER A 282 -12.76 12.07 1.76
N ARG A 283 -13.75 11.84 0.88
CA ARG A 283 -15.17 12.05 1.15
C ARG A 283 -16.09 10.84 0.87
N GLY A 284 -15.53 9.68 0.53
CA GLY A 284 -16.30 8.45 0.31
C GLY A 284 -16.82 7.82 1.61
N ALA A 285 -17.57 6.72 1.51
CA ALA A 285 -17.88 5.91 2.69
C ALA A 285 -16.56 5.37 3.29
N PRO A 286 -16.22 5.66 4.55
CA PRO A 286 -14.96 5.23 5.15
C PRO A 286 -14.89 3.70 5.27
N PRO A 287 -13.97 3.02 4.55
CA PRO A 287 -13.85 1.57 4.59
C PRO A 287 -13.41 1.03 5.96
N GLU A 288 -12.74 1.85 6.78
CA GLU A 288 -12.28 1.54 8.13
C GLU A 288 -13.40 1.03 9.05
N PHE A 289 -14.64 1.51 8.91
CA PHE A 289 -15.76 1.02 9.71
C PHE A 289 -16.06 -0.49 9.52
N PHE A 290 -15.59 -1.08 8.42
CA PHE A 290 -15.84 -2.48 8.10
C PHE A 290 -14.72 -3.41 8.58
N TYR A 291 -13.51 -2.89 8.85
CA TYR A 291 -12.38 -3.69 9.34
C TYR A 291 -11.85 -3.26 10.72
N ASP A 292 -11.87 -1.98 11.07
CA ASP A 292 -11.52 -1.45 12.40
C ASP A 292 -12.72 -1.48 13.37
N GLY A 293 -13.94 -1.58 12.82
CA GLY A 293 -15.19 -1.57 13.56
C GLY A 293 -15.71 -0.16 13.85
N LEU A 294 -16.75 -0.08 14.68
CA LEU A 294 -17.41 1.19 15.03
C LEU A 294 -16.77 1.91 16.23
N GLU A 295 -15.66 1.40 16.76
CA GLU A 295 -14.98 2.05 17.87
C GLU A 295 -14.23 3.29 17.37
N PRO A 296 -14.28 4.41 18.11
CA PRO A 296 -13.58 5.62 17.70
C PRO A 296 -12.09 5.34 17.64
N VAL A 297 -11.47 5.60 16.49
CA VAL A 297 -10.02 5.66 16.33
C VAL A 297 -9.48 6.58 17.41
N ARG A 298 -8.51 6.08 18.18
CA ARG A 298 -7.82 6.85 19.24
C ARG A 298 -6.35 7.10 18.90
N SER A 299 -5.95 6.78 17.67
CA SER A 299 -4.60 7.01 17.16
C SER A 299 -4.48 8.36 16.45
N VAL A 300 -3.24 8.79 16.33
CA VAL A 300 -2.77 9.91 15.52
C VAL A 300 -1.61 9.40 14.69
N SER A 301 -1.47 9.94 13.47
CA SER A 301 -0.33 9.61 12.62
C SER A 301 0.79 10.63 12.88
N VAL A 302 2.00 10.16 13.09
CA VAL A 302 3.18 11.02 13.28
C VAL A 302 4.15 10.81 12.13
N VAL A 303 4.58 11.90 11.52
CA VAL A 303 5.60 11.92 10.46
C VAL A 303 6.71 12.88 10.82
N TRP A 304 7.90 12.64 10.28
CA TRP A 304 9.07 13.47 10.53
C TRP A 304 9.60 14.07 9.24
N ARG A 305 10.10 15.29 9.34
CA ARG A 305 10.66 16.03 8.22
C ARG A 305 11.97 16.71 8.58
N PHE A 306 12.95 16.68 7.68
CA PHE A 306 14.12 17.55 7.77
C PHE A 306 13.77 19.00 7.45
N TRP A 307 12.79 19.20 6.57
CA TRP A 307 12.30 20.51 6.16
C TRP A 307 10.85 20.71 6.53
N ILE A 308 10.54 21.81 7.23
CA ILE A 308 9.18 22.25 7.50
C ILE A 308 9.11 23.74 7.15
N PRO A 309 8.11 24.18 6.35
CA PRO A 309 7.92 25.60 6.01
C PRO A 309 7.91 26.50 7.25
N SER A 310 8.53 27.68 7.12
CA SER A 310 8.62 28.65 8.23
C SER A 310 7.22 29.13 8.65
N THR A 311 7.08 29.53 9.91
CA THR A 311 5.82 30.12 10.41
C THR A 311 5.51 31.47 9.81
N ASP A 312 6.49 32.16 9.24
CA ASP A 312 6.33 33.47 8.63
C ASP A 312 5.79 33.40 7.19
N GLU A 313 5.72 32.19 6.62
CA GLU A 313 5.18 32.00 5.28
C GLU A 313 3.64 32.12 5.25
N PRO A 314 3.06 32.84 4.27
CA PRO A 314 1.62 33.01 4.18
C PRO A 314 0.87 31.71 3.86
N VAL A 315 1.55 30.74 3.23
CA VAL A 315 1.02 29.42 2.89
C VAL A 315 2.10 28.38 3.23
N ARG A 316 1.85 27.55 4.24
CA ARG A 316 2.78 26.53 4.71
C ARG A 316 2.49 25.18 4.07
N GLU A 317 2.74 25.08 2.76
CA GLU A 317 2.55 23.83 2.02
C GLU A 317 3.70 22.86 2.30
N LEU A 318 3.39 21.67 2.81
CA LEU A 318 4.41 20.66 3.10
C LEU A 318 4.89 20.00 1.81
N PHE A 319 6.20 19.90 1.66
CA PHE A 319 6.83 19.12 0.61
C PHE A 319 8.00 18.29 1.19
N PRO A 320 8.14 17.01 0.77
CA PRO A 320 7.21 16.26 -0.08
C PRO A 320 5.88 15.92 0.61
N PRO A 321 4.80 15.69 -0.16
CA PRO A 321 3.52 15.24 0.40
C PRO A 321 3.69 13.97 1.23
N VAL A 322 2.96 13.87 2.34
CA VAL A 322 3.01 12.69 3.21
C VAL A 322 2.44 11.47 2.51
N THR A 323 3.19 10.37 2.53
CA THR A 323 2.69 9.04 2.16
C THR A 323 2.43 8.19 3.40
N GLY A 324 1.49 7.24 3.31
CA GLY A 324 1.14 6.37 4.44
C GLY A 324 2.32 5.54 4.98
N SER A 325 3.30 5.22 4.14
CA SER A 325 4.50 4.44 4.54
C SER A 325 5.47 5.19 5.46
N GLU A 326 5.36 6.52 5.53
CA GLU A 326 6.24 7.37 6.34
C GLU A 326 5.70 7.63 7.74
N ALA A 327 4.40 7.39 7.95
CA ALA A 327 3.73 7.64 9.19
C ALA A 327 3.84 6.44 10.13
N VAL A 328 3.90 6.73 11.43
CA VAL A 328 3.59 5.76 12.47
C VAL A 328 2.28 6.16 13.13
N GLU A 329 1.37 5.20 13.31
CA GLU A 329 0.18 5.42 14.12
C GLU A 329 0.47 5.13 15.59
N ILE A 330 0.20 6.11 16.45
CA ILE A 330 0.36 5.96 17.90
C ILE A 330 -0.88 6.42 18.64
N PRO A 331 -1.18 5.89 19.84
CA PRO A 331 -2.28 6.40 20.64
C PRO A 331 -2.12 7.88 20.96
N LEU A 332 -3.20 8.67 20.86
CA LEU A 332 -3.18 10.12 21.10
C LEU A 332 -2.63 10.49 22.49
N TRP A 333 -2.93 9.68 23.51
CA TRP A 333 -2.42 9.92 24.87
C TRP A 333 -0.91 9.73 24.95
N GLU A 334 -0.34 8.84 24.14
CA GLU A 334 1.09 8.54 24.12
C GLU A 334 1.84 9.71 23.45
N LEU A 335 1.31 10.21 22.32
CA LEU A 335 1.80 11.46 21.71
C LEU A 335 1.77 12.60 22.73
N ARG A 336 0.62 12.87 23.35
CA ARG A 336 0.48 13.98 24.31
C ARG A 336 1.40 13.86 25.52
N SER A 337 1.71 12.64 25.95
CA SER A 337 2.62 12.41 27.08
C SER A 337 4.10 12.64 26.73
N ALA A 338 4.45 12.61 25.44
CA ALA A 338 5.81 12.85 24.97
C ALA A 338 6.17 14.35 24.88
N PHE A 339 5.20 15.25 25.03
CA PHE A 339 5.40 16.70 24.93
C PHE A 339 4.90 17.43 26.18
N GLU A 340 5.44 18.63 26.40
CA GLU A 340 4.88 19.56 27.39
C GLU A 340 3.46 19.99 26.98
N LYS A 341 2.60 20.31 27.97
CA LYS A 341 1.17 20.58 27.73
C LYS A 341 0.90 21.71 26.73
N ASP A 342 1.77 22.72 26.70
CA ASP A 342 1.64 23.91 25.87
C ASP A 342 2.54 23.87 24.62
N ALA A 343 3.15 22.70 24.33
CA ALA A 343 3.98 22.52 23.15
C ALA A 343 3.16 22.76 21.88
N LEU A 344 3.74 23.48 20.92
CA LEU A 344 3.17 23.69 19.60
C LEU A 344 3.74 22.65 18.63
N VAL A 345 2.85 22.03 17.85
CA VAL A 345 3.20 21.07 16.80
C VAL A 345 2.55 21.48 15.47
N ASP A 346 3.09 21.01 14.36
CA ASP A 346 2.45 21.17 13.06
C ASP A 346 1.52 19.99 12.78
N ARG A 347 0.33 20.30 12.27
CA ARG A 347 -0.67 19.33 11.84
C ARG A 347 -1.03 19.58 10.38
N LEU A 348 -1.23 18.52 9.61
CA LEU A 348 -1.80 18.64 8.27
C LEU A 348 -3.30 18.95 8.31
N ASP A 349 -3.72 19.85 7.44
CA ASP A 349 -5.12 20.13 7.20
C ASP A 349 -5.83 18.94 6.51
N PRO A 350 -7.17 18.94 6.38
CA PRO A 350 -7.91 17.86 5.71
C PRO A 350 -7.55 17.65 4.23
N SER A 351 -6.85 18.59 3.60
CA SER A 351 -6.34 18.42 2.23
C SER A 351 -5.04 17.60 2.18
N MET A 352 -4.40 17.34 3.33
CA MET A 352 -3.10 16.66 3.46
C MET A 352 -1.94 17.40 2.79
N THR A 353 -2.06 18.73 2.63
CA THR A 353 -1.02 19.54 1.96
C THR A 353 -0.57 20.74 2.78
N LEU A 354 -1.45 21.35 3.55
CA LEU A 354 -1.14 22.58 4.30
C LEU A 354 -0.90 22.27 5.77
N LEU A 355 0.07 22.97 6.37
CA LEU A 355 0.40 22.86 7.78
C LEU A 355 -0.27 23.95 8.61
N GLU A 356 -0.93 23.52 9.67
CA GLU A 356 -1.49 24.36 10.72
C GLU A 356 -0.69 24.14 12.00
N ARG A 357 -0.24 25.23 12.63
CA ARG A 357 0.43 25.15 13.94
C ARG A 357 -0.60 25.17 15.05
N VAL A 358 -0.62 24.12 15.87
CA VAL A 358 -1.63 23.91 16.92
C VAL A 358 -0.96 23.52 18.24
N ALA A 359 -1.63 23.75 19.36
CA ALA A 359 -1.17 23.21 20.65
C ALA A 359 -1.37 21.69 20.67
N ILE A 360 -0.47 20.96 21.33
CA ILE A 360 -0.56 19.49 21.43
C ILE A 360 -1.87 19.01 22.05
N GLY A 361 -2.47 19.82 22.92
CA GLY A 361 -3.79 19.58 23.52
C GLY A 361 -4.96 19.64 22.52
N ASP A 362 -4.78 20.33 21.39
CA ASP A 362 -5.80 20.51 20.35
C ASP A 362 -5.73 19.45 19.25
N VAL A 363 -4.69 18.61 19.24
CA VAL A 363 -4.57 17.45 18.35
C VAL A 363 -5.68 16.44 18.66
N LYS A 364 -6.38 16.00 17.62
CA LYS A 364 -7.52 15.07 17.69
C LYS A 364 -7.15 13.71 17.07
N PRO A 365 -7.89 12.63 17.41
CA PRO A 365 -7.69 11.37 16.74
C PRO A 365 -7.90 11.50 15.22
N GLY A 366 -7.06 10.81 14.44
CA GLY A 366 -7.02 10.91 12.98
C GLY A 366 -6.21 12.09 12.42
N ASP A 367 -5.76 13.03 13.27
CA ASP A 367 -4.85 14.09 12.83
C ASP A 367 -3.49 13.50 12.43
N VAL A 368 -2.86 14.10 11.40
CA VAL A 368 -1.49 13.81 10.99
C VAL A 368 -0.57 14.92 11.50
N VAL A 369 0.27 14.58 12.46
CA VAL A 369 1.22 15.49 13.10
C VAL A 369 2.58 15.38 12.42
N VAL A 370 3.13 16.52 12.04
CA VAL A 370 4.43 16.66 11.39
C VAL A 370 5.42 17.22 12.38
N LEU A 371 6.46 16.44 12.69
CA LEU A 371 7.52 16.81 13.62
C LEU A 371 8.83 17.08 12.87
N PRO A 372 9.65 18.03 13.33
CA PRO A 372 11.05 18.08 12.92
C PRO A 372 11.75 16.76 13.24
N ALA A 373 12.60 16.25 12.34
CA ALA A 373 13.36 15.03 12.59
C ALA A 373 14.19 15.06 13.88
N GLU A 374 14.75 16.22 14.22
CA GLU A 374 15.56 16.46 15.42
C GLU A 374 14.76 16.32 16.73
N THR A 375 13.43 16.31 16.67
CA THR A 375 12.59 16.10 17.84
C THR A 375 12.77 14.69 18.41
N GLY A 376 13.28 13.74 17.62
CA GLY A 376 13.42 12.35 18.04
C GLY A 376 12.05 11.69 18.21
N GLY A 377 11.92 10.87 19.25
CA GLY A 377 10.68 10.13 19.53
C GLY A 377 10.54 8.82 18.75
N TYR A 378 11.56 8.42 17.99
CA TYR A 378 11.55 7.23 17.14
C TYR A 378 12.95 6.62 17.07
N ASP A 379 13.04 5.30 16.93
CA ASP A 379 14.28 4.56 16.70
C ASP A 379 14.03 3.39 15.71
N SER A 380 15.05 2.56 15.47
CA SER A 380 14.98 1.40 14.57
C SER A 380 13.92 0.36 14.96
N HIS A 381 13.35 0.46 16.16
CA HIS A 381 12.33 -0.44 16.68
C HIS A 381 10.94 0.22 16.79
N GLY A 382 10.78 1.45 16.28
CA GLY A 382 9.50 2.17 16.24
C GLY A 382 9.46 3.42 17.12
N TRP A 383 8.25 3.82 17.53
CA TRP A 383 8.02 4.92 18.47
C TRP A 383 8.74 4.65 19.79
N ASN A 384 9.56 5.62 20.20
CA ASN A 384 10.30 5.63 21.44
C ASN A 384 10.37 7.08 21.95
N PRO A 385 9.47 7.50 22.85
CA PRO A 385 9.43 8.88 23.31
C PRO A 385 10.69 9.30 24.11
N ALA A 386 11.53 8.34 24.51
CA ALA A 386 12.81 8.62 25.17
C ALA A 386 13.99 8.74 24.19
N SER A 387 13.80 8.42 22.91
CA SER A 387 14.83 8.58 21.88
C SER A 387 14.99 10.05 21.53
N ASP A 388 16.20 10.58 21.69
CA ASP A 388 16.62 11.91 21.25
C ASP A 388 17.34 11.88 19.89
N SER A 389 17.49 10.69 19.30
CA SER A 389 18.17 10.52 18.03
C SER A 389 17.35 11.12 16.89
N PRO A 390 17.98 11.88 15.97
CA PRO A 390 17.27 12.43 14.82
C PRO A 390 16.64 11.33 13.97
N VAL A 391 15.37 11.53 13.61
CA VAL A 391 14.60 10.51 12.89
C VAL A 391 14.81 10.64 11.38
N PRO A 392 15.16 9.55 10.66
CA PRO A 392 15.32 9.60 9.21
C PRO A 392 14.08 10.11 8.46
N ASP A 393 14.30 10.99 7.49
CA ASP A 393 13.30 11.53 6.55
C ASP A 393 13.41 10.83 5.20
N PHE A 394 12.64 9.76 5.02
CA PHE A 394 12.67 8.94 3.80
C PHE A 394 11.89 9.55 2.64
N SER A 395 11.07 10.59 2.87
CA SER A 395 10.33 11.28 1.82
C SER A 395 11.26 11.84 0.74
N LEU A 396 12.48 12.18 1.14
CA LEU A 396 13.52 12.76 0.31
C LEU A 396 14.02 11.84 -0.79
N PHE A 397 13.90 10.52 -0.63
CA PHE A 397 14.33 9.51 -1.61
C PHE A 397 13.18 8.99 -2.48
N VAL A 398 11.94 9.28 -2.10
CA VAL A 398 10.75 8.82 -2.83
C VAL A 398 10.15 9.92 -3.69
N ALA A 399 10.11 11.16 -3.18
CA ALA A 399 9.30 12.21 -3.77
C ALA A 399 10.08 13.47 -4.15
N GLY A 400 11.07 13.91 -3.37
CA GLY A 400 11.85 15.08 -3.72
C GLY A 400 12.72 15.64 -2.61
N LEU A 401 13.74 16.41 -2.99
CA LEU A 401 14.68 17.07 -2.08
C LEU A 401 14.44 18.59 -2.08
N PRO A 402 14.06 19.19 -0.93
CA PRO A 402 14.16 20.63 -0.72
C PRO A 402 15.63 21.07 -0.74
N ILE A 403 15.96 22.04 -1.58
CA ILE A 403 17.30 22.61 -1.66
C ILE A 403 17.42 23.72 -0.60
N GLU A 404 17.64 23.29 0.64
CA GLU A 404 17.92 24.15 1.79
C GLU A 404 19.16 23.63 2.52
N GLU A 405 19.98 24.53 3.06
CA GLU A 405 21.29 24.19 3.62
C GLU A 405 21.20 23.13 4.71
N ALA A 406 20.24 23.29 5.63
CA ALA A 406 20.04 22.39 6.75
C ALA A 406 19.66 20.98 6.29
N VAL A 407 18.80 20.88 5.27
CA VAL A 407 18.35 19.62 4.68
C VAL A 407 19.51 18.94 3.97
N VAL A 408 20.21 19.68 3.11
CA VAL A 408 21.30 19.14 2.30
C VAL A 408 22.47 18.68 3.17
N ARG A 409 22.83 19.43 4.22
CA ARG A 409 23.86 19.00 5.19
C ARG A 409 23.50 17.67 5.89
N ARG A 410 22.22 17.47 6.23
CA ARG A 410 21.74 16.24 6.88
C ARG A 410 21.65 15.05 5.93
N VAL A 411 21.29 15.28 4.67
CA VAL A 411 21.14 14.21 3.67
C VAL A 411 22.50 13.80 3.09
N LEU A 412 23.51 14.67 3.06
CA LEU A 412 24.70 14.44 2.24
C LEU A 412 26.01 14.23 2.99
N CYS A 413 26.07 14.58 4.27
CA CYS A 413 27.39 14.79 4.86
C CYS A 413 27.56 14.30 6.29
N ASP A 414 26.55 13.75 6.97
CA ASP A 414 26.64 13.43 8.42
C ASP A 414 27.35 14.57 9.22
N GLY A 415 27.15 15.82 8.79
CA GLY A 415 27.80 17.01 9.35
C GLY A 415 29.14 17.50 8.75
N GLU A 416 29.71 16.92 7.68
CA GLU A 416 30.91 17.48 7.02
C GLU A 416 30.66 18.88 6.42
N GLN A 417 31.62 19.80 6.61
CA GLN A 417 31.51 21.17 6.09
C GLN A 417 31.91 21.23 4.60
N LEU A 418 31.00 21.68 3.75
CA LEU A 418 31.26 22.01 2.34
C LEU A 418 30.91 23.48 2.02
N PRO A 419 31.55 24.50 2.64
CA PRO A 419 31.15 25.91 2.48
C PRO A 419 31.19 26.37 1.02
N ASP A 420 32.24 26.00 0.29
CA ASP A 420 32.49 26.46 -1.08
C ASP A 420 31.50 25.84 -2.09
N VAL A 421 31.07 24.59 -1.86
CA VAL A 421 30.11 23.89 -2.73
C VAL A 421 28.69 24.37 -2.45
N TRP A 422 28.36 24.60 -1.17
CA TRP A 422 27.05 25.13 -0.80
C TRP A 422 26.84 26.54 -1.35
N GLN A 423 27.84 27.42 -1.23
CA GLN A 423 27.75 28.78 -1.78
C GLN A 423 27.48 28.75 -3.30
N ARG A 424 28.16 27.87 -4.04
CA ARG A 424 27.92 27.67 -5.47
C ARG A 424 26.50 27.16 -5.76
N LEU A 425 25.99 26.24 -4.96
CA LEU A 425 24.61 25.73 -5.12
C LEU A 425 23.58 26.79 -4.79
N GLU A 426 23.81 27.63 -3.79
CA GLU A 426 22.91 28.73 -3.44
C GLU A 426 22.88 29.80 -4.56
N GLU A 427 24.04 30.14 -5.12
CA GLU A 427 24.14 31.03 -6.28
C GLU A 427 23.38 30.46 -7.49
N LEU A 428 23.57 29.17 -7.80
CA LEU A 428 22.85 28.50 -8.88
C LEU A 428 21.34 28.36 -8.58
N ALA A 429 20.95 28.06 -7.35
CA ALA A 429 19.56 28.00 -6.94
C ALA A 429 18.88 29.37 -7.06
N ARG A 430 19.58 30.44 -6.68
CA ARG A 430 19.12 31.82 -6.86
C ARG A 430 18.95 32.17 -8.34
N ALA A 431 19.93 31.78 -9.18
CA ALA A 431 19.82 31.95 -10.62
C ALA A 431 18.63 31.19 -11.22
N VAL A 432 18.34 29.97 -10.73
CA VAL A 432 17.13 29.20 -11.10
C VAL A 432 15.85 29.90 -10.65
N VAL A 433 15.85 30.53 -9.47
CA VAL A 433 14.70 31.26 -8.89
C VAL A 433 14.41 32.58 -9.62
N GLU A 434 15.46 33.23 -10.12
CA GLU A 434 15.44 34.53 -10.81
C GLU A 434 15.27 34.41 -12.34
N ALA A 435 15.51 33.23 -12.92
CA ALA A 435 15.31 32.99 -14.35
C ALA A 435 13.85 33.22 -14.78
N GLU A 436 13.66 34.03 -15.83
CA GLU A 436 12.35 34.27 -16.46
C GLU A 436 12.22 33.48 -17.77
N GLY A 437 11.10 32.78 -17.98
CA GLY A 437 10.86 32.00 -19.19
C GLY A 437 11.50 30.60 -19.19
N ASP A 438 11.67 30.01 -20.37
CA ASP A 438 12.19 28.63 -20.57
C ASP A 438 13.74 28.58 -20.61
N ASP A 439 14.45 29.42 -19.87
CA ASP A 439 15.92 29.39 -19.85
C ASP A 439 16.44 28.15 -19.09
N GLU A 440 16.88 27.14 -19.82
CA GLU A 440 17.25 25.82 -19.30
C GLU A 440 18.68 25.80 -18.71
N ALA A 441 19.52 26.80 -19.02
CA ALA A 441 20.93 26.77 -18.66
C ALA A 441 21.20 26.82 -17.14
N PRO A 442 20.58 27.72 -16.35
CA PRO A 442 20.82 27.77 -14.90
C PRO A 442 20.41 26.49 -14.17
N ALA A 443 19.34 25.85 -14.66
CA ALA A 443 18.76 24.66 -14.06
C ALA A 443 19.56 23.39 -14.40
N GLY A 444 20.12 23.31 -15.61
CA GLY A 444 21.08 22.27 -16.00
C GLY A 444 22.40 22.36 -15.22
N ASP A 445 22.95 23.56 -15.07
CA ASP A 445 24.17 23.81 -14.29
C ASP A 445 23.98 23.49 -12.80
N PHE A 446 22.82 23.85 -12.23
CA PHE A 446 22.44 23.46 -10.89
C PHE A 446 22.39 21.94 -10.71
N ALA A 447 21.71 21.22 -11.62
CA ALA A 447 21.58 19.77 -11.54
C ALA A 447 22.94 19.06 -11.64
N ALA A 448 23.83 19.52 -12.51
CA ALA A 448 25.19 18.99 -12.65
C ALA A 448 26.04 19.24 -11.38
N ALA A 449 26.00 20.46 -10.83
CA ALA A 449 26.73 20.80 -9.62
C ALA A 449 26.25 19.98 -8.40
N LEU A 450 24.92 19.79 -8.29
CA LEU A 450 24.33 18.95 -7.26
C LEU A 450 24.76 17.49 -7.45
N ALA A 451 24.68 16.93 -8.66
CA ALA A 451 25.14 15.56 -8.93
C ALA A 451 26.63 15.35 -8.59
N ASP A 452 27.49 16.32 -8.92
CA ASP A 452 28.91 16.27 -8.61
C ASP A 452 29.18 16.23 -7.10
N MET A 453 28.44 17.04 -6.32
CA MET A 453 28.52 17.03 -4.85
C MET A 453 28.07 15.67 -4.31
N LEU A 454 26.93 15.16 -4.77
CA LEU A 454 26.36 13.89 -4.32
C LEU A 454 27.26 12.68 -4.61
N ARG A 455 28.01 12.68 -5.72
CA ARG A 455 28.99 11.63 -6.04
C ARG A 455 30.19 11.62 -5.09
N GLN A 456 30.52 12.77 -4.51
CA GLN A 456 31.66 12.93 -3.61
C GLN A 456 31.26 12.71 -2.14
N SER A 457 29.97 12.82 -1.84
CA SER A 457 29.39 12.56 -0.54
C SER A 457 29.27 11.08 -0.19
N ARG A 458 29.37 10.77 1.10
CA ARG A 458 28.96 9.47 1.64
C ARG A 458 27.44 9.47 1.86
N PRO A 459 26.76 8.33 1.68
CA PRO A 459 25.35 8.24 2.05
C PRO A 459 25.21 8.45 3.58
N PRO A 460 24.04 8.93 4.04
CA PRO A 460 23.75 8.97 5.45
C PRO A 460 23.89 7.61 6.12
N SER A 461 24.29 7.62 7.39
CA SER A 461 24.49 6.40 8.20
C SER A 461 23.23 5.55 8.40
N TRP A 462 22.05 6.12 8.13
CA TRP A 462 20.74 5.46 8.24
C TRP A 462 20.18 4.92 6.92
N VAL A 463 20.94 4.99 5.82
CA VAL A 463 20.60 4.38 4.52
C VAL A 463 21.28 3.01 4.41
N ASP A 464 20.53 1.96 4.06
CA ASP A 464 21.09 0.61 3.94
C ASP A 464 21.79 0.35 2.58
N ALA A 465 22.35 -0.85 2.40
CA ALA A 465 23.12 -1.20 1.21
C ALA A 465 22.29 -1.29 -0.08
N ASP A 466 21.03 -1.73 0.02
CA ASP A 466 20.13 -1.81 -1.14
C ASP A 466 19.65 -0.40 -1.55
N GLU A 467 19.43 0.45 -0.56
CA GLU A 467 19.12 1.85 -0.74
C GLU A 467 20.30 2.66 -1.25
N TYR A 468 21.53 2.27 -0.90
CA TYR A 468 22.74 2.82 -1.50
C TYR A 468 22.80 2.57 -3.02
N ALA A 469 22.39 1.38 -3.47
CA ALA A 469 22.32 1.10 -4.90
C ALA A 469 21.25 1.94 -5.60
N ALA A 470 20.12 2.19 -4.94
CA ALA A 470 19.07 3.10 -5.44
C ALA A 470 19.56 4.56 -5.47
N TRP A 471 20.27 4.99 -4.43
CA TRP A 471 20.94 6.29 -4.34
C TRP A 471 21.94 6.51 -5.47
N GLY A 472 22.83 5.55 -5.71
CA GLY A 472 23.82 5.65 -6.79
C GLY A 472 23.16 5.86 -8.16
N LYS A 473 22.14 5.06 -8.49
CA LYS A 473 21.35 5.22 -9.72
C LYS A 473 20.65 6.57 -9.80
N TRP A 474 20.20 7.10 -8.66
CA TRP A 474 19.60 8.43 -8.60
C TRP A 474 20.62 9.54 -8.91
N VAL A 475 21.79 9.51 -8.26
CA VAL A 475 22.86 10.49 -8.49
C VAL A 475 23.28 10.51 -9.96
N GLU A 476 23.37 9.34 -10.61
CA GLU A 476 23.63 9.22 -12.05
C GLU A 476 22.53 9.89 -12.89
N GLY A 477 21.26 9.70 -12.50
CA GLY A 477 20.10 10.27 -13.17
C GLY A 477 19.97 11.80 -13.11
N LEU A 478 20.67 12.47 -12.18
CA LEU A 478 20.71 13.94 -12.10
C LEU A 478 21.59 14.58 -13.17
N SER A 479 22.52 13.81 -13.74
CA SER A 479 23.39 14.29 -14.83
C SER A 479 22.69 14.22 -16.21
N ALA A 480 21.45 13.73 -16.26
CA ALA A 480 20.68 13.63 -17.49
C ALA A 480 20.13 15.01 -17.92
N PRO A 481 20.07 15.33 -19.23
CA PRO A 481 19.51 16.59 -19.74
C PRO A 481 18.04 16.83 -19.36
N SER A 482 17.30 15.82 -18.89
CA SER A 482 15.91 15.96 -18.41
C SER A 482 15.81 16.25 -16.90
N ALA A 483 16.92 16.27 -16.17
CA ALA A 483 16.91 16.40 -14.71
C ALA A 483 16.46 17.79 -14.23
N TRP A 484 16.79 18.85 -14.97
CA TRP A 484 16.40 20.21 -14.62
C TRP A 484 14.89 20.47 -14.75
N GLN A 485 14.17 19.69 -15.58
CA GLN A 485 12.70 19.72 -15.67
C GLN A 485 12.01 19.27 -14.38
N ARG A 486 12.79 18.73 -13.42
CA ARG A 486 12.33 18.28 -12.10
C ARG A 486 12.57 19.33 -11.02
N LEU A 487 13.23 20.43 -11.35
CA LEU A 487 13.37 21.57 -10.45
C LEU A 487 12.09 22.40 -10.49
N HIS A 488 11.51 22.63 -9.33
CA HIS A 488 10.31 23.42 -9.18
C HIS A 488 10.47 24.40 -8.03
N LYS A 489 9.87 25.58 -8.18
CA LYS A 489 9.84 26.61 -7.15
C LYS A 489 8.49 26.54 -6.43
N ARG A 490 8.49 26.45 -5.11
CA ARG A 490 7.30 26.64 -4.27
C ARG A 490 7.67 27.45 -3.03
N ALA A 491 6.83 28.42 -2.66
CA ALA A 491 7.02 29.25 -1.46
C ALA A 491 8.43 29.87 -1.26
N GLY A 492 9.19 30.09 -2.33
CA GLY A 492 10.55 30.65 -2.26
C GLY A 492 11.67 29.62 -2.12
N THR A 493 11.35 28.33 -1.97
CA THR A 493 12.31 27.22 -1.94
C THR A 493 12.36 26.51 -3.28
N VAL A 494 13.56 26.08 -3.69
CA VAL A 494 13.76 25.22 -4.86
C VAL A 494 13.64 23.76 -4.43
N PHE A 495 12.86 22.99 -5.16
CA PHE A 495 12.66 21.56 -4.92
C PHE A 495 13.12 20.78 -6.12
N LEU A 496 13.84 19.70 -5.86
CA LEU A 496 14.17 18.70 -6.87
C LEU A 496 13.24 17.51 -6.72
N SER A 497 12.32 17.31 -7.67
CA SER A 497 11.42 16.15 -7.65
C SER A 497 12.11 14.87 -8.13
N LEU A 498 11.76 13.75 -7.52
CA LEU A 498 12.29 12.44 -7.91
C LEU A 498 11.37 11.74 -8.93
N PRO A 499 11.92 10.97 -9.88
CA PRO A 499 11.13 9.98 -10.59
C PRO A 499 10.58 9.00 -9.56
N SER A 500 9.26 8.93 -9.40
CA SER A 500 8.62 8.05 -8.43
C SER A 500 9.09 6.60 -8.64
N ALA A 501 9.73 6.02 -7.62
CA ALA A 501 9.99 4.59 -7.52
C ALA A 501 8.85 3.84 -6.80
N SER A 502 7.81 4.55 -6.34
CA SER A 502 6.65 3.99 -5.67
C SER A 502 5.49 3.86 -6.65
N GLY A 503 5.22 2.63 -7.10
CA GLY A 503 4.12 2.23 -7.96
C GLY A 503 2.71 2.37 -7.35
N LEU A 504 2.42 3.46 -6.64
CA LEU A 504 1.10 3.83 -6.13
C LEU A 504 0.70 5.28 -6.42
N ALA A 505 1.55 6.09 -7.08
CA ALA A 505 1.01 7.16 -7.91
C ALA A 505 0.07 6.50 -8.92
N ARG A 506 -1.15 7.06 -9.10
CA ARG A 506 -2.07 6.61 -10.16
C ARG A 506 -1.24 6.37 -11.41
N ARG A 507 -1.37 5.18 -12.00
CA ARG A 507 -0.82 4.89 -13.33
C ARG A 507 -1.41 5.92 -14.28
N ASP A 508 -0.76 7.06 -14.41
CA ASP A 508 -1.06 8.03 -15.43
C ASP A 508 -0.60 7.41 -16.76
N GLU A 509 -1.22 7.85 -17.88
CA GLU A 509 -0.98 7.38 -19.25
C GLU A 509 0.52 7.25 -19.62
N ALA A 510 1.39 7.97 -18.91
CA ALA A 510 2.84 7.93 -19.05
C ALA A 510 3.44 6.51 -18.96
N ASP A 511 2.89 5.60 -18.15
CA ASP A 511 3.46 4.25 -17.96
C ASP A 511 3.10 3.27 -19.09
N GLU A 512 1.97 3.44 -19.78
CA GLU A 512 1.54 2.49 -20.83
C GLU A 512 2.23 2.70 -22.18
N LEU A 513 2.79 3.89 -22.39
CA LEU A 513 3.44 4.30 -23.63
C LEU A 513 4.91 3.89 -23.71
N SER A 514 5.46 3.29 -22.64
CA SER A 514 6.88 2.96 -22.48
C SER A 514 7.12 1.45 -22.28
N MET A 515 6.77 0.64 -23.28
CA MET A 515 7.29 -0.72 -23.35
C MET A 515 7.66 -1.04 -24.80
N ALA A 516 8.97 -1.12 -25.04
CA ALA A 516 9.64 -1.28 -26.33
C ALA A 516 8.96 -2.32 -27.24
N VAL A 517 8.48 -1.88 -28.40
CA VAL A 517 8.05 -2.68 -29.56
C VAL A 517 8.25 -1.88 -30.84
N GLU A 518 8.38 -2.58 -31.96
CA GLU A 518 8.12 -2.06 -33.30
C GLU A 518 6.78 -1.29 -33.40
N PRO A 519 6.67 -0.31 -34.33
CA PRO A 519 5.45 0.49 -34.49
C PRO A 519 4.25 -0.38 -34.94
N VAL A 520 3.25 -0.52 -34.08
CA VAL A 520 1.97 -1.21 -34.39
C VAL A 520 0.95 -0.22 -34.94
N GLY A 521 0.29 -0.60 -36.04
CA GLY A 521 -0.79 0.19 -36.63
C GLY A 521 -2.02 0.27 -35.71
N LEU A 522 -2.61 1.46 -35.59
CA LEU A 522 -3.75 1.73 -34.71
C LEU A 522 -4.92 0.80 -34.99
N PHE A 523 -5.37 0.68 -36.24
CA PHE A 523 -6.53 -0.13 -36.59
C PHE A 523 -6.29 -1.63 -36.46
N GLU A 524 -5.05 -2.09 -36.65
CA GLU A 524 -4.66 -3.48 -36.40
C GLU A 524 -4.80 -3.79 -34.91
N HIS A 525 -4.17 -2.98 -34.05
CA HIS A 525 -4.30 -3.09 -32.59
C HIS A 525 -5.76 -3.09 -32.13
N LEU A 526 -6.54 -2.10 -32.57
CA LEU A 526 -7.97 -2.01 -32.22
C LEU A 526 -8.76 -3.26 -32.63
N THR A 527 -8.50 -3.79 -33.83
CA THR A 527 -9.14 -5.02 -34.30
C THR A 527 -8.78 -6.21 -33.41
N GLU A 528 -7.49 -6.37 -33.08
CA GLU A 528 -7.02 -7.43 -32.19
C GLU A 528 -7.65 -7.34 -30.80
N VAL A 529 -7.76 -6.14 -30.22
CA VAL A 529 -8.38 -5.93 -28.90
C VAL A 529 -9.84 -6.35 -28.92
N GLY A 530 -10.61 -6.00 -29.95
CA GLY A 530 -11.99 -6.48 -30.10
C GLY A 530 -12.10 -8.00 -30.18
N ASP A 531 -11.18 -8.64 -30.89
CA ASP A 531 -11.15 -10.10 -31.04
C ASP A 531 -10.72 -10.80 -29.75
N PHE A 532 -9.81 -10.21 -28.97
CA PHE A 532 -9.47 -10.69 -27.62
C PHE A 532 -10.62 -10.49 -26.64
N ALA A 533 -11.28 -9.33 -26.64
CA ALA A 533 -12.43 -9.06 -25.79
C ALA A 533 -13.53 -10.11 -26.01
N SER A 534 -13.83 -10.44 -27.28
CA SER A 534 -14.75 -11.51 -27.64
C SER A 534 -14.34 -12.88 -27.10
N ARG A 535 -13.06 -13.25 -27.23
CA ARG A 535 -12.54 -14.55 -26.76
C ARG A 535 -12.57 -14.66 -25.25
N ILE A 536 -12.15 -13.62 -24.55
CA ILE A 536 -12.17 -13.56 -23.08
C ILE A 536 -13.61 -13.63 -22.59
N ALA A 537 -14.53 -12.86 -23.17
CA ALA A 537 -15.94 -12.88 -22.82
C ALA A 537 -16.55 -14.29 -22.93
N ARG A 538 -16.28 -15.01 -24.03
CA ARG A 538 -16.72 -16.41 -24.21
C ARG A 538 -16.13 -17.35 -23.17
N ALA A 539 -14.84 -17.23 -22.87
CA ALA A 539 -14.16 -18.07 -21.89
C ALA A 539 -14.65 -17.83 -20.45
N VAL A 540 -14.91 -16.56 -20.11
CA VAL A 540 -15.50 -16.18 -18.82
C VAL A 540 -16.94 -16.68 -18.69
N GLY A 541 -17.66 -16.83 -19.82
CA GLY A 541 -19.06 -17.23 -19.87
C GLY A 541 -20.01 -16.03 -19.80
N VAL A 542 -19.62 -14.90 -20.40
CA VAL A 542 -20.48 -13.72 -20.54
C VAL A 542 -21.65 -14.04 -21.47
N ALA A 543 -22.83 -13.48 -21.16
CA ALA A 543 -24.04 -13.65 -21.94
C ALA A 543 -23.80 -13.28 -23.41
N SER A 544 -24.31 -14.12 -24.33
CA SER A 544 -24.01 -14.00 -25.76
C SER A 544 -24.39 -12.65 -26.36
N GLY A 545 -25.43 -12.00 -25.83
CA GLY A 545 -25.87 -10.68 -26.27
C GLY A 545 -24.89 -9.54 -25.98
N LEU A 546 -23.97 -9.69 -25.04
CA LEU A 546 -23.00 -8.66 -24.63
C LEU A 546 -21.62 -8.84 -25.27
N ILE A 547 -21.35 -10.01 -25.86
CA ILE A 547 -20.04 -10.31 -26.46
C ILE A 547 -19.74 -9.36 -27.61
N ASP A 548 -20.75 -9.05 -28.43
CA ASP A 548 -20.60 -8.10 -29.54
C ASP A 548 -20.35 -6.67 -29.03
N SER A 549 -21.00 -6.25 -27.94
CA SER A 549 -20.77 -4.96 -27.28
C SER A 549 -19.32 -4.83 -26.81
N LEU A 550 -18.79 -5.88 -26.16
CA LEU A 550 -17.40 -5.94 -25.69
C LEU A 550 -16.40 -5.90 -26.85
N ALA A 551 -16.72 -6.58 -27.96
CA ALA A 551 -15.90 -6.55 -29.17
C ALA A 551 -15.83 -5.15 -29.77
N HIS A 552 -16.97 -4.46 -29.87
CA HIS A 552 -17.05 -3.09 -30.38
C HIS A 552 -16.34 -2.10 -29.47
N ALA A 553 -16.54 -2.21 -28.15
CA ALA A 553 -15.81 -1.39 -27.18
C ALA A 553 -14.29 -1.59 -27.32
N GLY A 554 -13.83 -2.84 -27.45
CA GLY A 554 -12.42 -3.15 -27.70
C GLY A 554 -11.88 -2.53 -29.00
N ARG A 555 -12.67 -2.51 -30.07
CA ARG A 555 -12.29 -1.84 -31.34
C ARG A 555 -12.26 -0.32 -31.26
N LEU A 556 -12.92 0.27 -30.27
CA LEU A 556 -13.11 1.71 -30.19
C LEU A 556 -12.40 2.36 -28.99
N HIS A 557 -11.86 1.59 -28.04
CA HIS A 557 -11.32 2.13 -26.79
C HIS A 557 -10.25 3.21 -27.04
N ASP A 558 -9.33 2.96 -27.96
CA ASP A 558 -8.18 3.83 -28.27
C ASP A 558 -8.34 4.65 -29.56
N ILE A 559 -9.51 4.67 -30.20
CA ILE A 559 -9.68 5.34 -31.51
C ILE A 559 -9.43 6.85 -31.45
N GLY A 560 -9.60 7.47 -30.27
CA GLY A 560 -9.26 8.87 -30.02
C GLY A 560 -7.78 9.20 -30.23
N LYS A 561 -6.89 8.20 -30.21
CA LYS A 561 -5.48 8.36 -30.61
C LYS A 561 -5.31 8.79 -32.05
N ALA A 562 -6.34 8.67 -32.89
CA ALA A 562 -6.33 9.17 -34.27
C ALA A 562 -6.32 10.71 -34.36
N ASP A 563 -6.49 11.44 -33.25
CA ASP A 563 -6.32 12.89 -33.21
C ASP A 563 -4.93 13.28 -33.77
N PRO A 564 -4.84 14.23 -34.73
CA PRO A 564 -3.59 14.65 -35.32
C PRO A 564 -2.52 15.12 -34.31
N ARG A 565 -2.93 15.73 -33.19
CA ARG A 565 -2.04 16.10 -32.08
C ARG A 565 -1.49 14.85 -31.40
N PHE A 566 -2.35 13.87 -31.11
CA PHE A 566 -1.92 12.63 -30.48
C PHE A 566 -0.99 11.82 -31.40
N GLN A 567 -1.24 11.79 -32.70
CA GLN A 567 -0.36 11.13 -33.67
C GLN A 567 1.00 11.82 -33.80
N ARG A 568 1.06 13.16 -33.82
CA ARG A 568 2.34 13.90 -33.75
C ARG A 568 3.10 13.63 -32.46
N TRP A 569 2.39 13.30 -31.39
CA TRP A 569 3.02 12.90 -30.13
C TRP A 569 3.61 11.49 -30.22
N LEU A 570 2.87 10.54 -30.82
CA LEU A 570 3.32 9.17 -31.00
C LEU A 570 4.46 9.02 -32.02
N ASP A 571 4.41 9.76 -33.12
CA ASP A 571 5.43 9.83 -34.16
C ASP A 571 5.83 11.29 -34.47
N PRO A 572 6.72 11.87 -33.67
CA PRO A 572 7.23 13.23 -33.90
C PRO A 572 7.99 13.40 -35.22
N SER A 573 8.49 12.30 -35.78
CA SER A 573 9.25 12.30 -37.04
C SER A 573 8.35 12.28 -38.28
N GLY A 574 7.09 11.86 -38.12
CA GLY A 574 6.16 11.63 -39.23
C GLY A 574 6.64 10.55 -40.20
N ALA A 575 7.47 9.62 -39.74
CA ALA A 575 8.05 8.56 -40.57
C ALA A 575 7.07 7.41 -40.83
N ALA A 576 6.05 7.24 -39.99
CA ALA A 576 5.04 6.21 -40.15
C ALA A 576 4.11 6.53 -41.32
N ASN A 577 3.83 5.52 -42.15
CA ASN A 577 2.87 5.60 -43.25
C ASN A 577 1.43 5.28 -42.82
N GLN A 578 1.22 5.00 -41.53
CA GLN A 578 -0.06 4.64 -40.93
C GLN A 578 -0.21 5.25 -39.54
N LEU A 579 -1.45 5.38 -39.05
CA LEU A 579 -1.71 5.80 -37.67
C LEU A 579 -1.16 4.76 -36.70
N LEU A 580 -0.52 5.22 -35.63
CA LEU A 580 0.11 4.34 -34.64
C LEU A 580 -0.76 4.20 -33.39
N ALA A 581 -0.71 3.01 -32.78
CA ALA A 581 -1.29 2.78 -31.45
C ALA A 581 -0.36 3.23 -30.31
N LYS A 582 0.96 3.20 -30.56
CA LYS A 582 2.03 3.42 -29.56
C LYS A 582 3.24 4.08 -30.18
N SER A 583 4.07 4.68 -29.34
CA SER A 583 5.34 5.30 -29.72
C SER A 583 6.52 4.42 -29.33
N ASN A 584 7.65 4.63 -29.98
CA ASN A 584 8.95 4.07 -29.63
C ASN A 584 9.85 5.07 -28.86
N ALA A 585 9.37 6.29 -28.59
CA ALA A 585 10.17 7.34 -27.97
C ALA A 585 10.48 7.02 -26.49
N PRO A 586 11.73 7.25 -26.02
CA PRO A 586 12.07 7.10 -24.61
C PRO A 586 11.26 8.04 -23.70
N LEU A 587 10.94 7.60 -22.48
CA LEU A 587 10.23 8.41 -21.47
C LEU A 587 10.88 9.79 -21.24
N ALA A 588 12.20 9.87 -21.32
CA ALA A 588 12.96 11.10 -21.08
C ALA A 588 12.62 12.25 -22.04
N VAL A 589 12.11 11.97 -23.24
CA VAL A 589 11.74 13.00 -24.24
C VAL A 589 10.21 13.13 -24.42
N TRP A 590 9.43 12.34 -23.68
CA TRP A 590 7.99 12.19 -23.86
C TRP A 590 7.22 13.50 -23.66
N GLU A 591 7.54 14.22 -22.59
CA GLU A 591 6.91 15.50 -22.24
C GLU A 591 7.27 16.59 -23.26
N ALA A 592 8.50 16.60 -23.76
CA ALA A 592 8.90 17.51 -24.83
C ALA A 592 8.15 17.22 -26.13
N HIS A 593 7.97 15.95 -26.48
CA HIS A 593 7.18 15.54 -27.64
C HIS A 593 5.70 15.91 -27.49
N ARG A 594 5.11 15.71 -26.30
CA ARG A 594 3.73 16.13 -25.99
C ARG A 594 3.52 17.61 -26.25
N ARG A 595 4.42 18.45 -25.71
CA ARG A 595 4.36 19.90 -25.86
C ARG A 595 4.46 20.30 -27.33
N ARG A 596 5.43 19.76 -28.08
CA ARG A 596 5.58 20.02 -29.52
C ARG A 596 4.37 19.57 -30.33
N ALA A 597 3.74 18.48 -29.94
CA ALA A 597 2.56 17.96 -30.61
C ALA A 597 1.30 18.81 -30.38
N GLY A 598 1.30 19.65 -29.33
CA GLY A 598 0.17 20.47 -28.92
C GLY A 598 -0.91 19.69 -28.14
N TRP A 599 -0.58 18.51 -27.61
CA TRP A 599 -1.50 17.75 -26.76
C TRP A 599 -1.51 18.36 -25.35
N PRO A 600 -2.65 18.75 -24.76
CA PRO A 600 -2.67 19.42 -23.46
C PRO A 600 -2.26 18.49 -22.32
N ARG A 601 -1.64 19.04 -21.26
CA ARG A 601 -1.22 18.24 -20.10
C ARG A 601 -2.46 17.73 -19.37
N GLY A 602 -2.53 16.41 -19.14
CA GLY A 602 -3.70 15.75 -18.54
C GLY A 602 -4.85 15.50 -19.50
N GLY A 603 -4.69 15.79 -20.81
CA GLY A 603 -5.69 15.48 -21.83
C GLY A 603 -5.84 13.98 -22.06
N ARG A 604 -7.08 13.49 -22.04
CA ARG A 604 -7.47 12.08 -22.08
C ARG A 604 -8.04 11.71 -23.45
N HIS A 605 -7.43 10.77 -24.19
CA HIS A 605 -7.91 10.40 -25.53
C HIS A 605 -9.26 9.67 -25.49
N GLU A 606 -9.67 9.15 -24.34
CA GLU A 606 -10.94 8.46 -24.11
C GLU A 606 -12.15 9.38 -24.33
N LEU A 607 -12.01 10.69 -24.09
CA LEU A 607 -13.05 11.67 -24.42
C LEU A 607 -13.33 11.69 -25.92
N ILE A 608 -12.27 11.67 -26.72
CA ILE A 608 -12.36 11.65 -28.19
C ILE A 608 -12.85 10.28 -28.66
N SER A 609 -12.31 9.18 -28.08
CA SER A 609 -12.77 7.83 -28.38
C SER A 609 -14.28 7.66 -28.13
N ALA A 610 -14.79 8.15 -27.00
CA ALA A 610 -16.20 8.12 -26.64
C ALA A 610 -17.06 8.95 -27.62
N GLY A 611 -16.55 10.11 -28.06
CA GLY A 611 -17.19 10.92 -29.11
C GLY A 611 -17.32 10.16 -30.44
N ILE A 612 -16.24 9.52 -30.89
CA ILE A 612 -16.23 8.71 -32.12
C ILE A 612 -17.16 7.49 -31.97
N ALA A 613 -17.10 6.80 -30.83
CA ALA A 613 -17.95 5.66 -30.54
C ALA A 613 -19.44 6.04 -30.58
N ARG A 614 -19.83 7.20 -30.03
CA ARG A 614 -21.20 7.71 -30.11
C ARG A 614 -21.69 7.88 -31.54
N HIS A 615 -20.83 8.39 -32.42
CA HIS A 615 -21.19 8.57 -33.82
C HIS A 615 -21.35 7.22 -34.54
N LEU A 616 -20.35 6.35 -34.43
CA LEU A 616 -20.31 5.05 -35.12
C LEU A 616 -21.38 4.07 -34.62
N CYS A 617 -21.71 4.13 -33.33
CA CYS A 617 -22.65 3.20 -32.69
C CYS A 617 -24.05 3.80 -32.50
N SER A 618 -24.37 4.94 -33.12
CA SER A 618 -25.63 5.69 -32.91
C SER A 618 -26.91 4.89 -33.14
N SER A 619 -26.86 3.84 -33.97
CA SER A 619 -28.01 2.96 -34.24
C SER A 619 -28.10 1.73 -33.33
N ARG A 620 -27.12 1.52 -32.45
CA ARG A 620 -27.05 0.34 -31.58
C ARG A 620 -27.94 0.51 -30.35
N SER A 621 -28.61 -0.55 -29.94
CA SER A 621 -29.42 -0.57 -28.71
C SER A 621 -28.58 -0.59 -27.43
N ASP A 622 -27.32 -1.00 -27.51
CA ASP A 622 -26.36 -1.09 -26.41
C ASP A 622 -25.32 0.06 -26.45
N LEU A 623 -25.67 1.17 -27.13
CA LEU A 623 -24.79 2.32 -27.32
C LEU A 623 -24.15 2.80 -26.01
N ASP A 624 -24.96 2.95 -24.96
CA ASP A 624 -24.49 3.39 -23.65
C ASP A 624 -23.45 2.45 -23.04
N LEU A 625 -23.63 1.14 -23.17
CA LEU A 625 -22.64 0.18 -22.69
C LEU A 625 -21.32 0.34 -23.46
N VAL A 626 -21.37 0.40 -24.79
CA VAL A 626 -20.17 0.55 -25.62
C VAL A 626 -19.42 1.84 -25.29
N VAL A 627 -20.13 2.97 -25.23
CA VAL A 627 -19.53 4.28 -24.93
C VAL A 627 -18.95 4.29 -23.53
N HIS A 628 -19.64 3.71 -22.54
CA HIS A 628 -19.12 3.62 -21.18
C HIS A 628 -17.82 2.82 -21.12
N LEU A 629 -17.78 1.62 -21.71
CA LEU A 629 -16.59 0.77 -21.74
C LEU A 629 -15.40 1.43 -22.46
N VAL A 630 -15.68 2.21 -23.52
CA VAL A 630 -14.68 3.03 -24.22
C VAL A 630 -14.20 4.17 -23.32
N ALA A 631 -15.07 4.84 -22.56
CA ALA A 631 -14.68 5.94 -21.71
C ALA A 631 -13.92 5.50 -20.44
N SER A 632 -14.19 4.30 -19.91
CA SER A 632 -13.68 3.86 -18.60
C SER A 632 -12.44 2.96 -18.64
N HIS A 633 -11.90 2.64 -19.82
CA HIS A 633 -10.85 1.62 -19.96
C HIS A 633 -9.55 1.95 -19.20
N HIS A 634 -9.16 3.23 -19.05
CA HIS A 634 -8.01 3.65 -18.24
C HIS A 634 -8.37 4.05 -16.80
N GLY A 635 -9.45 3.49 -16.27
CA GLY A 635 -9.83 3.63 -14.85
C GLY A 635 -10.49 4.95 -14.48
N GLN A 636 -10.75 5.85 -15.42
CA GLN A 636 -11.69 6.97 -15.23
C GLN A 636 -13.10 6.56 -15.71
N GLY A 637 -14.02 7.52 -15.90
CA GLY A 637 -15.37 7.27 -16.41
C GLY A 637 -16.37 6.80 -15.36
N ARG A 638 -15.99 6.70 -14.08
CA ARG A 638 -16.87 6.34 -12.96
C ARG A 638 -16.95 7.48 -11.92
N PRO A 639 -17.82 8.50 -12.09
CA PRO A 639 -18.66 8.76 -13.25
C PRO A 639 -18.06 9.73 -14.28
N PHE A 640 -16.87 10.30 -14.08
CA PHE A 640 -16.35 11.35 -14.99
C PHE A 640 -15.05 10.94 -15.67
N VAL A 641 -14.77 11.56 -16.82
CA VAL A 641 -13.43 11.63 -17.40
C VAL A 641 -12.95 13.08 -17.25
N SER A 642 -11.75 13.27 -16.74
CA SER A 642 -11.17 14.60 -16.50
C SER A 642 -11.00 15.37 -17.81
N VAL A 643 -11.26 16.67 -17.74
CA VAL A 643 -11.07 17.61 -18.85
C VAL A 643 -9.90 18.56 -18.56
N VAL A 644 -9.39 19.20 -19.61
CA VAL A 644 -8.37 20.25 -19.51
C VAL A 644 -9.00 21.58 -19.89
N GLU A 645 -9.15 22.46 -18.90
CA GLU A 645 -9.70 23.81 -19.10
C GLU A 645 -8.88 24.60 -20.13
N GLY A 646 -9.56 25.30 -21.04
CA GLY A 646 -8.92 26.10 -22.08
C GLY A 646 -8.22 25.30 -23.19
N ALA A 647 -8.35 23.96 -23.21
CA ALA A 647 -7.82 23.16 -24.31
C ALA A 647 -8.50 23.51 -25.63
N GLU A 648 -7.69 23.81 -26.66
CA GLU A 648 -8.18 24.08 -28.00
C GLU A 648 -8.88 22.86 -28.58
N SER A 649 -10.06 23.08 -29.16
CA SER A 649 -10.79 22.08 -29.91
C SER A 649 -10.62 22.32 -31.41
N VAL A 650 -10.22 21.27 -32.14
CA VAL A 650 -10.02 21.31 -33.58
C VAL A 650 -10.87 20.19 -34.21
N PRO A 651 -11.71 20.49 -35.22
CA PRO A 651 -12.39 19.43 -35.93
C PRO A 651 -11.38 18.62 -36.75
N PHE A 652 -11.50 17.30 -36.71
CA PHE A 652 -10.75 16.41 -37.60
C PHE A 652 -11.66 15.30 -38.13
N SER A 653 -11.27 14.71 -39.27
CA SER A 653 -11.96 13.55 -39.81
C SER A 653 -11.06 12.32 -39.77
N VAL A 654 -11.60 11.20 -39.32
CA VAL A 654 -10.94 9.90 -39.33
C VAL A 654 -11.76 8.91 -40.17
N ASP A 655 -11.08 8.10 -40.98
CA ASP A 655 -11.71 6.96 -41.65
C ASP A 655 -11.65 5.74 -40.73
N CYS A 656 -12.80 5.30 -40.26
CA CYS A 656 -12.95 4.16 -39.38
C CYS A 656 -13.54 3.00 -40.18
N TRP A 657 -12.68 2.11 -40.69
CA TRP A 657 -13.08 0.95 -41.51
C TRP A 657 -13.98 1.34 -42.71
N GLY A 658 -13.63 2.41 -43.43
CA GLY A 658 -14.38 2.89 -44.60
C GLY A 658 -15.56 3.81 -44.27
N ILE A 659 -15.77 4.15 -43.00
CA ILE A 659 -16.76 5.13 -42.55
C ILE A 659 -16.02 6.40 -42.12
N ARG A 660 -16.24 7.49 -42.84
CA ARG A 660 -15.66 8.79 -42.49
C ARG A 660 -16.46 9.43 -41.36
N VAL A 661 -15.79 9.72 -40.25
CA VAL A 661 -16.37 10.36 -39.07
C VAL A 661 -15.74 11.74 -38.88
N GLU A 662 -16.56 12.77 -38.74
CA GLU A 662 -16.12 14.11 -38.34
C GLU A 662 -16.40 14.32 -36.85
N VAL A 663 -15.34 14.60 -36.09
CA VAL A 663 -15.42 14.80 -34.64
C VAL A 663 -14.63 16.03 -34.20
N SER A 664 -15.16 16.66 -33.16
CA SER A 664 -14.49 17.73 -32.41
C SER A 664 -13.46 17.11 -31.47
N SER A 665 -12.21 17.54 -31.53
CA SER A 665 -11.14 17.06 -30.65
C SER A 665 -11.16 17.72 -29.25
N SER A 666 -12.34 18.08 -28.76
CA SER A 666 -12.49 18.82 -27.51
C SER A 666 -12.04 17.98 -26.34
N LEU A 667 -11.07 18.50 -25.58
CA LEU A 667 -10.60 17.94 -24.32
C LEU A 667 -11.01 18.83 -23.13
N SER A 668 -11.70 19.95 -23.40
CA SER A 668 -12.18 20.91 -22.41
C SER A 668 -13.65 20.71 -22.05
N GLU A 669 -14.40 19.98 -22.86
CA GLU A 669 -15.83 19.70 -22.65
C GLU A 669 -16.03 18.30 -22.06
N PRO A 670 -16.64 18.19 -20.86
CA PRO A 670 -16.92 16.89 -20.27
C PRO A 670 -18.11 16.22 -20.94
N ASP A 671 -18.14 14.88 -20.94
CA ASP A 671 -19.35 14.14 -21.31
C ASP A 671 -20.39 14.21 -20.17
N LEU A 672 -21.32 15.17 -20.28
CA LEU A 672 -22.34 15.42 -19.25
C LEU A 672 -23.32 14.24 -19.09
N ASP A 673 -23.42 13.34 -20.07
CA ASP A 673 -24.28 12.15 -20.00
C ASP A 673 -23.60 10.99 -19.25
N GLN A 674 -22.27 10.98 -19.13
CA GLN A 674 -21.52 9.86 -18.56
C GLN A 674 -21.97 9.49 -17.13
N PRO A 675 -22.29 10.43 -16.20
CA PRO A 675 -22.78 10.06 -14.88
C PRO A 675 -24.12 9.33 -14.89
N ALA A 676 -25.07 9.78 -15.69
CA ALA A 676 -26.38 9.13 -15.83
C ALA A 676 -26.22 7.75 -16.50
N ARG A 677 -25.35 7.66 -17.50
CA ARG A 677 -25.00 6.40 -18.18
C ARG A 677 -24.39 5.39 -17.21
N PHE A 678 -23.37 5.79 -16.45
CA PHE A 678 -22.72 4.93 -15.46
C PHE A 678 -23.72 4.43 -14.41
N ARG A 679 -24.58 5.32 -13.91
CA ARG A 679 -25.63 4.95 -12.96
C ARG A 679 -26.61 3.92 -13.54
N SER A 680 -27.10 4.17 -14.75
CA SER A 680 -28.06 3.29 -15.43
C SER A 680 -27.47 1.91 -15.71
N LEU A 681 -26.21 1.85 -16.15
CA LEU A 681 -25.52 0.58 -16.37
C LEU A 681 -25.26 -0.20 -15.07
N CYS A 682 -25.00 0.50 -13.96
CA CYS A 682 -24.94 -0.14 -12.64
C CYS A 682 -26.30 -0.71 -12.22
N GLU A 683 -27.39 0.03 -12.46
CA GLU A 683 -28.75 -0.44 -12.17
C GLU A 683 -29.17 -1.61 -13.06
N GLU A 684 -28.61 -1.71 -14.27
CA GLU A 684 -28.88 -2.82 -15.17
C GLU A 684 -28.04 -4.07 -14.84
N PHE A 685 -26.72 -3.94 -14.80
CA PHE A 685 -25.79 -5.08 -14.73
C PHE A 685 -25.26 -5.37 -13.33
N GLY A 686 -25.53 -4.47 -12.37
CA GLY A 686 -24.88 -4.48 -11.07
C GLY A 686 -23.46 -3.91 -11.11
N TYR A 687 -22.96 -3.50 -9.95
CA TYR A 687 -21.61 -2.99 -9.75
C TYR A 687 -20.55 -4.00 -10.18
N TRP A 688 -20.71 -5.26 -9.78
CA TRP A 688 -19.76 -6.32 -10.10
C TRP A 688 -19.87 -6.77 -11.56
N GLY A 689 -21.09 -6.80 -12.11
CA GLY A 689 -21.32 -7.14 -13.51
C GLY A 689 -20.70 -6.12 -14.46
N LEU A 690 -20.93 -4.82 -14.23
CA LEU A 690 -20.32 -3.76 -15.02
C LEU A 690 -18.79 -3.75 -14.88
N ALA A 691 -18.27 -3.90 -13.65
CA ALA A 691 -16.84 -3.99 -13.42
C ALA A 691 -16.18 -5.19 -14.13
N LEU A 692 -16.88 -6.33 -14.22
CA LEU A 692 -16.41 -7.49 -14.99
C LEU A 692 -16.34 -7.18 -16.49
N LEU A 693 -17.36 -6.52 -17.06
CA LEU A 693 -17.38 -6.12 -18.48
C LEU A 693 -16.21 -5.18 -18.80
N GLU A 694 -15.95 -4.19 -17.94
CA GLU A 694 -14.78 -3.31 -18.07
C GLU A 694 -13.45 -4.07 -17.97
N ALA A 695 -13.33 -5.00 -17.02
CA ALA A 695 -12.14 -5.81 -16.84
C ALA A 695 -11.83 -6.68 -18.08
N VAL A 696 -12.86 -7.16 -18.79
CA VAL A 696 -12.69 -7.90 -20.04
C VAL A 696 -12.02 -7.04 -21.12
N VAL A 697 -12.50 -5.81 -21.32
CA VAL A 697 -11.94 -4.88 -22.33
C VAL A 697 -10.50 -4.50 -21.95
N ARG A 698 -10.25 -4.18 -20.68
CA ARG A 698 -8.90 -3.84 -20.18
C ARG A 698 -7.91 -4.99 -20.35
N GLN A 699 -8.33 -6.22 -20.03
CA GLN A 699 -7.45 -7.37 -20.24
C GLN A 699 -7.22 -7.71 -21.71
N ALA A 700 -8.20 -7.46 -22.57
CA ALA A 700 -8.02 -7.61 -24.01
C ALA A 700 -6.94 -6.68 -24.54
N ASP A 701 -6.95 -5.40 -24.13
CA ASP A 701 -5.91 -4.44 -24.50
C ASP A 701 -4.53 -4.84 -23.96
N HIS A 702 -4.42 -5.21 -22.67
CA HIS A 702 -3.16 -5.69 -22.10
C HIS A 702 -2.59 -6.92 -22.82
N ILE A 703 -3.44 -7.82 -23.34
CA ILE A 703 -2.99 -9.01 -24.07
C ILE A 703 -2.52 -8.65 -25.48
N ALA A 704 -3.28 -7.85 -26.23
CA ALA A 704 -2.88 -7.37 -27.56
C ALA A 704 -1.55 -6.60 -27.47
N SER A 705 -1.47 -5.68 -26.51
CA SER A 705 -0.29 -4.90 -26.16
C SER A 705 0.95 -5.73 -25.81
N ARG A 706 0.78 -6.93 -25.22
CA ARG A 706 1.88 -7.84 -24.88
C ARG A 706 2.32 -8.71 -26.05
N ARG A 707 1.39 -9.14 -26.92
CA ARG A 707 1.74 -9.97 -28.08
C ARG A 707 2.58 -9.21 -29.09
N ALA A 708 2.29 -7.93 -29.27
CA ALA A 708 3.13 -7.04 -30.06
C ALA A 708 4.62 -7.10 -29.62
N ARG A 709 4.92 -7.38 -28.35
CA ARG A 709 6.31 -7.45 -27.83
C ARG A 709 7.08 -8.73 -28.18
N VAL A 710 6.42 -9.79 -28.61
CA VAL A 710 7.01 -11.14 -28.79
C VAL A 710 7.08 -11.55 -30.26
N ALA A 711 6.30 -10.88 -31.12
CA ALA A 711 6.44 -10.94 -32.57
C ALA A 711 7.59 -10.02 -33.01
#